data_AF-A0A662CRG3-F1
#
_entry.id   AF-A0A662CRG3-F1
#
_cell.length_a   1.000
_cell.length_b   1.000
_cell.length_c   1.000
_cell.angle_alpha   90.00
_cell.angle_beta   90.00
_cell.angle_gamma   90.00
#
_symmetry.space_group_name_H-M   'P 1'
#
loop_
_entity.id
_entity.type
_entity.pdbx_description
1 polymer ?
#
loop_
_entity_poly.entity_id
_entity_poly.type
_entity_poly.pdbx_seq_one_letter_code
_entity_poly.pdbx_strand_id
1 'polypeptide(L)'
;LKTIRGVWSPDSRWIAYTLNTKAYIQKVYVYSLEEDKSYPITDGLSEVSEPVFDPSGKYLYFFASTDAGPVKHWFAMSNADMRMTKAIYLAVLAKDVPSPLAKESDEEPLAQKEKKDKKEKPSSAKTTSSKNKGAVRIDFAGLNHRILALPLPVGNYFNLRVGGEGQIYYLEAPATARGPYQPGTKLHYFNLKKRQDQVLAENIRGFIISANGKKILYMARNQWGIVEAGKKFRVGEGKLNTASIKVRIEPQAEWRQIFYEAWRINRDYFYDPFMHGIDWPQMKKKYEVFLEHLACRADLNRVIQWMCSELGVGHHRVAGGDTLARAERIPGGLLGADYEIAHGRYRFKKVYGGLNWNPELRSPLTEPGVDVQAREYLLAVNGREVVPPDNLYKYFENTAGKIVEITVGPNPDGTQSRTVKVVPIASEYALRNRDWVEANIRKVDKATNGRVAYVYVPNTTTLGHTYFKRYFFPQSHKEAIIVDERFNGGGQVADYYIDILRRPFLCMWAMRYGADLKTPSASIQGPKVMLINESAGSGGDLLPWMFRQLKLGKLIGKRTWGGLVGILGFPVLMDGGYVTAPNLAIWTEEGWVVENEGVPPDIEVEQWPAEVAQGHDPQLEKAIEVILEELRRNPPKKLTRPPYKKIKR
;
A
#
# COMPACT_ATOMS: atom_id res chain seq x y z
N LEU A 1 -6.65 16.79 -0.37
CA LEU A 1 -7.15 16.21 0.91
C LEU A 1 -6.95 17.22 2.03
N LYS A 2 -8.05 17.87 2.46
CA LYS A 2 -8.09 18.78 3.62
C LYS A 2 -8.62 18.03 4.84
N THR A 3 -7.85 17.10 5.39
CA THR A 3 -8.19 16.50 6.69
C THR A 3 -7.44 17.28 7.76
N ILE A 4 -8.13 18.19 8.43
CA ILE A 4 -7.58 18.95 9.54
C ILE A 4 -7.82 18.14 10.81
N ARG A 5 -6.77 17.51 11.35
CA ARG A 5 -6.79 16.98 12.72
C ARG A 5 -6.22 18.05 13.64
N GLY A 6 -7.10 18.71 14.38
CA GLY A 6 -6.74 19.72 15.38
C GLY A 6 -6.49 19.11 16.76
N VAL A 7 -5.58 19.72 17.52
CA VAL A 7 -5.37 19.44 18.95
C VAL A 7 -5.51 20.72 19.74
N TRP A 8 -6.23 20.65 20.85
CA TRP A 8 -6.43 21.78 21.75
C TRP A 8 -5.18 22.03 22.59
N SER A 9 -4.88 23.31 22.82
CA SER A 9 -3.96 23.70 23.90
C SER A 9 -4.55 23.36 25.27
N PRO A 10 -3.72 23.20 26.31
CA PRO A 10 -4.21 22.89 27.66
C PRO A 10 -5.15 23.96 28.21
N ASP A 11 -4.98 25.23 27.85
CA ASP A 11 -5.84 26.35 28.23
C ASP A 11 -7.09 26.50 27.33
N SER A 12 -7.25 25.65 26.32
CA SER A 12 -8.37 25.67 25.37
C SER A 12 -8.51 26.99 24.58
N ARG A 13 -7.44 27.78 24.46
CA ARG A 13 -7.44 29.04 23.68
C ARG A 13 -6.85 28.90 22.29
N TRP A 14 -6.14 27.81 22.02
CA TRP A 14 -5.47 27.54 20.76
C TRP A 14 -5.79 26.15 20.22
N ILE A 15 -5.75 26.02 18.90
CA ILE A 15 -5.84 24.73 18.20
C ILE A 15 -4.60 24.59 17.31
N ALA A 16 -3.76 23.57 17.56
CA ALA A 16 -2.67 23.24 16.64
C ALA A 16 -3.14 22.22 15.61
N TYR A 17 -2.72 22.38 14.36
CA TYR A 17 -3.10 21.50 13.26
C TYR A 17 -2.08 21.58 12.13
N THR A 18 -2.23 20.72 11.12
CA THR A 18 -1.38 20.74 9.92
C THR A 18 -2.17 21.04 8.67
N LEU A 19 -1.54 21.77 7.74
CA LEU A 19 -2.08 22.02 6.40
C LEU A 19 -1.04 21.69 5.34
N ASN A 20 -1.50 21.08 4.25
CA ASN A 20 -0.68 20.90 3.06
C ASN A 20 -0.41 22.25 2.39
N THR A 21 0.85 22.46 1.99
CA THR A 21 1.24 23.45 0.99
C THR A 21 0.77 23.01 -0.40
N LYS A 22 0.93 23.89 -1.40
CA LYS A 22 0.73 23.54 -2.81
C LYS A 22 1.62 22.38 -3.27
N ALA A 23 2.78 22.17 -2.63
CA ALA A 23 3.70 21.06 -2.89
C ALA A 23 3.38 19.80 -2.06
N TYR A 24 2.22 19.74 -1.38
CA TYR A 24 1.81 18.64 -0.51
C TYR A 24 2.69 18.38 0.73
N ILE A 25 3.66 19.25 1.01
CA ILE A 25 4.39 19.28 2.29
C ILE A 25 3.49 19.90 3.35
N GLN A 26 3.37 19.27 4.51
CA GLN A 26 2.59 19.78 5.64
C GLN A 26 3.35 20.87 6.38
N LYS A 27 2.62 21.89 6.88
CA LYS A 27 3.08 22.90 7.84
C LYS A 27 2.26 22.81 9.12
N VAL A 28 2.88 23.06 10.27
CA VAL A 28 2.13 23.23 11.53
C VAL A 28 1.61 24.66 11.60
N TYR A 29 0.33 24.78 11.93
CA TYR A 29 -0.34 26.03 12.28
C TYR A 29 -0.88 25.95 13.71
N VAL A 30 -1.01 27.10 14.35
CA VAL A 30 -1.84 27.30 15.54
C VAL A 30 -2.91 28.32 15.24
N TYR A 31 -4.15 28.03 15.57
CA TYR A 31 -5.29 28.95 15.47
C TYR A 31 -5.61 29.51 16.85
N SER A 32 -5.68 30.85 16.94
CA SER A 32 -6.12 31.59 18.12
C SER A 32 -7.63 31.73 18.09
N LEU A 33 -8.31 31.29 19.17
CA LEU A 33 -9.74 31.58 19.34
C LEU A 33 -10.00 33.05 19.69
N GLU A 34 -9.06 33.70 20.37
CA GLU A 34 -9.20 35.09 20.81
C GLU A 34 -9.11 36.06 19.63
N GLU A 35 -8.25 35.75 18.65
CA GLU A 35 -7.99 36.61 17.50
C GLU A 35 -8.67 36.14 16.21
N ASP A 36 -9.35 34.98 16.23
CA ASP A 36 -9.91 34.30 15.05
C ASP A 36 -8.90 34.19 13.90
N LYS A 37 -7.67 33.75 14.23
CA LYS A 37 -6.55 33.80 13.29
C LYS A 37 -5.57 32.66 13.45
N SER A 38 -5.09 32.16 12.31
CA SER A 38 -4.07 31.11 12.24
C SER A 38 -2.68 31.66 11.98
N TYR A 39 -1.70 31.10 12.68
CA TYR A 39 -0.30 31.45 12.61
C TYR A 39 0.54 30.22 12.23
N PRO A 40 1.42 30.32 11.23
CA PRO A 40 2.35 29.24 10.93
C PRO A 40 3.41 29.12 12.03
N ILE A 41 3.68 27.89 12.47
CA ILE A 41 4.77 27.58 13.40
C ILE A 41 6.03 27.18 12.63
N THR A 42 5.87 26.52 11.47
CA THR A 42 6.98 26.01 10.65
C THR A 42 7.01 26.66 9.28
N ASP A 43 8.20 26.68 8.65
CA ASP A 43 8.44 27.32 7.35
C ASP A 43 7.87 26.54 6.15
N GLY A 44 7.62 25.24 6.33
CA GLY A 44 7.17 24.29 5.30
C GLY A 44 8.22 23.89 4.27
N LEU A 45 9.49 23.98 4.64
CA LEU A 45 10.59 23.35 3.91
C LEU A 45 10.88 21.93 4.43
N SER A 46 10.22 21.53 5.53
CA SER A 46 10.22 20.16 6.06
C SER A 46 8.80 19.66 6.22
N GLU A 47 8.58 18.38 5.95
CA GLU A 47 7.32 17.71 6.24
C GLU A 47 7.12 17.62 7.74
N VAL A 48 6.00 18.13 8.25
CA VAL A 48 5.67 18.07 9.67
C VAL A 48 4.32 17.43 9.92
N SER A 49 4.21 16.62 10.98
CA SER A 49 2.97 15.90 11.29
C SER A 49 2.73 15.77 12.79
N GLU A 50 1.45 15.55 13.14
CA GLU A 50 0.98 15.24 14.49
C GLU A 50 1.43 16.23 15.59
N PRO A 51 1.14 17.55 15.46
CA PRO A 51 1.43 18.50 16.51
C PRO A 51 0.65 18.14 17.79
N VAL A 52 1.30 18.27 18.96
CA VAL A 52 0.70 18.09 20.28
C VAL A 52 1.26 19.09 21.29
N PHE A 53 0.39 19.78 22.02
CA PHE A 53 0.81 20.70 23.07
C PHE A 53 1.29 19.94 24.31
N ASP A 54 2.36 20.40 24.92
CA ASP A 54 2.73 19.97 26.27
C ASP A 54 1.69 20.47 27.30
N PRO A 55 1.32 19.67 28.31
CA PRO A 55 0.36 20.10 29.34
C PRO A 55 0.76 21.36 30.12
N SER A 56 2.06 21.70 30.15
CA SER A 56 2.56 22.95 30.75
C SER A 56 2.20 24.20 29.95
N GLY A 57 1.83 24.07 28.67
CA GLY A 57 1.60 25.19 27.76
C GLY A 57 2.87 25.84 27.21
N LYS A 58 4.07 25.33 27.55
CA LYS A 58 5.36 25.90 27.15
C LYS A 58 5.87 25.42 25.80
N TYR A 59 5.49 24.20 25.41
CA TYR A 59 6.05 23.52 24.24
C TYR A 59 4.96 23.00 23.31
N LEU A 60 5.27 22.96 22.02
CA LEU A 60 4.52 22.23 21.01
C LEU A 60 5.44 21.19 20.37
N TYR A 61 5.13 19.90 20.55
CA TYR A 61 5.88 18.81 19.92
C TYR A 61 5.27 18.45 18.57
N PHE A 62 6.09 17.98 17.63
CA PHE A 62 5.64 17.47 16.35
C PHE A 62 6.72 16.57 15.74
N PHE A 63 6.35 15.72 14.79
CA PHE A 63 7.33 15.06 13.94
C PHE A 63 7.75 15.98 12.80
N ALA A 64 9.02 15.94 12.42
CA ALA A 64 9.49 16.56 11.19
C ALA A 64 10.40 15.61 10.39
N SER A 65 10.36 15.76 9.06
CA SER A 65 11.17 15.03 8.09
C SER A 65 11.70 15.98 7.03
N THR A 66 13.00 15.93 6.78
CA THR A 66 13.69 16.68 5.73
C THR A 66 13.91 15.84 4.45
N ASP A 67 13.69 14.52 4.54
CA ASP A 67 13.83 13.56 3.43
C ASP A 67 12.48 13.11 2.83
N ALA A 68 11.36 13.68 3.30
CA ALA A 68 10.02 13.28 2.88
C ALA A 68 9.69 13.63 1.42
N GLY A 69 10.34 14.62 0.82
CA GLY A 69 9.97 15.16 -0.50
C GLY A 69 9.61 14.09 -1.55
N PRO A 70 10.49 13.12 -1.82
CA PRO A 70 10.23 12.07 -2.81
C PRO A 70 9.04 11.14 -2.52
N VAL A 71 8.58 11.03 -1.26
CA VAL A 71 7.47 10.13 -0.87
C VAL A 71 6.14 10.86 -0.64
N LYS A 72 6.10 12.20 -0.74
CA LYS A 72 4.89 12.98 -0.45
C LYS A 72 3.83 12.93 -1.54
N HIS A 73 4.22 12.61 -2.76
CA HIS A 73 3.27 12.33 -3.83
C HIS A 73 2.67 10.93 -3.64
N TRP A 74 1.62 10.82 -2.82
CA TRP A 74 1.00 9.54 -2.45
C TRP A 74 0.53 8.69 -3.64
N PHE A 75 0.22 9.33 -4.77
CA PHE A 75 -0.30 8.68 -5.96
C PHE A 75 0.79 8.24 -6.95
N ALA A 76 2.07 8.54 -6.70
CA ALA A 76 3.18 8.20 -7.58
C ALA A 76 3.69 6.80 -7.27
N MET A 77 3.93 5.99 -8.31
CA MET A 77 4.55 4.68 -8.17
C MET A 77 6.06 4.78 -7.98
N SER A 78 6.68 5.86 -8.48
CA SER A 78 8.12 6.12 -8.39
C SER A 78 8.68 6.13 -6.97
N ASN A 79 7.83 6.34 -5.96
CA ASN A 79 8.22 6.33 -4.55
C ASN A 79 8.06 4.99 -3.82
N ALA A 80 7.66 3.91 -4.50
CA ALA A 80 7.33 2.62 -3.86
C ALA A 80 8.48 2.02 -3.01
N ASP A 81 9.73 2.26 -3.42
CA ASP A 81 10.93 1.81 -2.71
C ASP A 81 11.52 2.89 -1.78
N MET A 82 11.03 4.13 -1.85
CA MET A 82 11.52 5.25 -1.05
C MET A 82 10.88 5.24 0.34
N ARG A 83 11.57 5.79 1.32
CA ARG A 83 11.10 5.91 2.71
C ARG A 83 11.40 7.32 3.22
N MET A 84 10.55 7.82 4.10
CA MET A 84 10.84 9.01 4.91
C MET A 84 11.28 8.58 6.30
N THR A 85 12.18 9.34 6.89
CA THR A 85 12.51 9.24 8.31
C THR A 85 12.03 10.50 9.02
N LYS A 86 11.66 10.36 10.29
CA LYS A 86 11.16 11.45 11.13
C LYS A 86 12.01 11.58 12.38
N ALA A 87 12.24 12.81 12.80
CA ALA A 87 12.68 13.15 14.15
C ALA A 87 11.53 13.84 14.91
N ILE A 88 11.65 13.86 16.24
CA ILE A 88 10.72 14.59 17.10
C ILE A 88 11.31 15.96 17.41
N TYR A 89 10.56 17.01 17.12
CA TYR A 89 10.92 18.39 17.39
C TYR A 89 9.99 18.98 18.45
N LEU A 90 10.48 20.01 19.14
CA LEU A 90 9.68 20.86 20.01
C LEU A 90 9.90 22.33 19.67
N ALA A 91 8.82 23.10 19.60
CA ALA A 91 8.88 24.56 19.58
C ALA A 91 8.74 25.10 21.00
N VAL A 92 9.67 25.96 21.43
CA VAL A 92 9.53 26.73 22.68
C VAL A 92 8.67 27.96 22.42
N LEU A 93 7.44 27.95 22.93
CA LEU A 93 6.37 28.86 22.49
C LEU A 93 6.59 30.32 22.93
N ALA A 94 6.97 30.53 24.19
CA ALA A 94 7.29 31.86 24.71
C ALA A 94 8.80 32.14 24.64
N LYS A 95 9.17 33.39 24.35
CA LYS A 95 10.58 33.80 24.10
C LYS A 95 11.47 33.78 25.35
N ASP A 96 10.86 33.88 26.53
CA ASP A 96 11.53 33.91 27.84
C ASP A 96 11.58 32.53 28.52
N VAL A 97 11.00 31.50 27.89
CA VAL A 97 11.15 30.13 28.35
C VAL A 97 12.50 29.61 27.87
N PRO A 98 13.40 29.18 28.79
CA PRO A 98 14.69 28.63 28.39
C PRO A 98 14.51 27.31 27.64
N SER A 99 15.52 26.95 26.83
CA SER A 99 15.55 25.66 26.15
C SER A 99 15.48 24.52 27.18
N PRO A 100 14.57 23.53 27.03
CA PRO A 100 14.57 22.33 27.87
C PRO A 100 15.80 21.42 27.60
N LEU A 101 16.55 21.74 26.55
CA LEU A 101 17.78 21.05 26.14
C LEU A 101 19.04 21.87 26.44
N ALA A 102 18.93 22.96 27.21
CA ALA A 102 20.09 23.71 27.69
C ALA A 102 21.08 22.76 28.39
N LYS A 103 22.37 22.91 28.12
CA LYS A 103 23.40 22.17 28.84
C LYS A 103 23.41 22.67 30.28
N GLU A 104 23.42 21.74 31.23
CA GLU A 104 23.65 22.07 32.64
C GLU A 104 25.14 22.43 32.77
N SER A 105 25.43 23.52 33.48
CA SER A 105 26.80 23.87 33.85
C SER A 105 27.26 22.92 34.95
N ASP A 106 28.54 22.55 34.89
CA ASP A 106 29.29 21.80 35.88
C ASP A 106 29.81 22.67 37.04
N GLU A 107 29.49 23.98 37.06
CA GLU A 107 29.77 24.85 38.19
C GLU A 107 28.89 24.47 39.39
N GLU A 108 29.52 24.02 40.48
CA GLU A 108 28.85 23.84 41.77
C GLU A 108 28.38 25.21 42.32
N PRO A 109 27.08 25.38 42.63
CA PRO A 109 26.63 26.60 43.28
C PRO A 109 27.30 26.73 44.65
N LEU A 110 28.06 27.81 44.86
CA LEU A 110 28.53 28.20 46.18
C LEU A 110 27.30 28.34 47.10
N ALA A 111 27.23 27.45 48.10
CA ALA A 111 26.11 27.35 49.02
C ALA A 111 25.80 28.71 49.68
N GLN A 112 24.75 29.39 49.20
CA GLN A 112 24.14 30.47 49.95
C GLN A 112 23.36 29.84 51.12
N LYS A 113 23.88 30.06 52.32
CA LYS A 113 23.27 29.70 53.60
C LYS A 113 21.94 30.45 53.77
N GLU A 114 20.82 29.78 53.54
CA GLU A 114 19.53 30.20 54.10
C GLU A 114 19.41 29.75 55.56
N LYS A 115 19.22 30.74 56.44
CA LYS A 115 18.89 30.55 57.86
C LYS A 115 17.50 29.92 57.99
N LYS A 116 17.43 28.81 58.73
CA LYS A 116 16.19 28.24 59.27
C LYS A 116 15.70 29.08 60.44
N ASP A 117 14.45 29.54 60.37
CA ASP A 117 13.64 29.76 61.57
C ASP A 117 12.37 28.89 61.49
N LYS A 118 12.15 28.11 62.55
CA LYS A 118 10.99 27.24 62.76
C LYS A 118 9.85 28.06 63.39
N LYS A 119 8.62 27.83 62.94
CA LYS A 119 7.41 27.87 63.81
C LYS A 119 6.33 26.91 63.30
N GLU A 120 5.66 26.26 64.25
CA GLU A 120 4.70 25.17 64.11
C GLU A 120 3.28 25.59 63.67
N LYS A 121 2.51 24.57 63.22
CA LYS A 121 1.14 24.55 62.64
C LYS A 121 0.02 25.06 63.58
N PRO A 122 -1.20 25.38 63.06
CA PRO A 122 -2.27 24.36 62.94
C PRO A 122 -3.22 24.46 61.72
N SER A 123 -3.70 23.27 61.30
CA SER A 123 -5.06 22.87 60.88
C SER A 123 -5.99 23.74 59.99
N SER A 124 -6.46 23.06 58.91
CA SER A 124 -7.80 23.09 58.27
C SER A 124 -8.33 24.34 57.55
N ALA A 125 -8.38 24.27 56.21
CA ALA A 125 -9.59 24.56 55.41
C ALA A 125 -9.46 23.94 54.01
N LYS A 126 -10.44 23.12 53.62
CA LYS A 126 -10.65 22.66 52.24
C LYS A 126 -11.14 23.85 51.42
N THR A 127 -10.35 24.26 50.44
CA THR A 127 -10.83 25.00 49.27
C THR A 127 -10.25 24.31 48.04
N THR A 128 -11.15 23.87 47.18
CA THR A 128 -10.90 23.32 45.86
C THR A 128 -10.07 24.28 45.02
N SER A 129 -8.76 24.06 44.98
CA SER A 129 -7.88 24.70 44.01
C SER A 129 -7.98 23.93 42.69
N SER A 130 -8.78 24.46 41.76
CA SER A 130 -8.61 24.16 40.35
C SER A 130 -7.18 24.56 39.98
N LYS A 131 -6.32 23.58 39.72
CA LYS A 131 -5.00 23.82 39.11
C LYS A 131 -5.22 24.66 37.85
N ASN A 132 -4.80 25.91 37.87
CA ASN A 132 -4.63 26.71 36.66
C ASN A 132 -3.72 25.91 35.72
N LYS A 133 -4.30 25.35 34.67
CA LYS A 133 -3.56 24.83 33.53
C LYS A 133 -2.72 26.01 33.00
N GLY A 134 -1.42 25.82 32.79
CA GLY A 134 -0.53 26.89 32.39
C GLY A 134 -1.09 27.63 31.17
N ALA A 135 -1.28 28.94 31.29
CA ALA A 135 -1.74 29.77 30.17
C ALA A 135 -0.76 29.62 29.00
N VAL A 136 -1.28 29.34 27.80
CA VAL A 136 -0.43 29.20 26.62
C VAL A 136 -0.16 30.57 26.04
N ARG A 137 1.12 30.96 26.07
CA ARG A 137 1.64 32.17 25.43
C ARG A 137 2.57 31.79 24.29
N ILE A 138 2.28 32.33 23.11
CA ILE A 138 3.06 32.09 21.90
C ILE A 138 3.60 33.43 21.41
N ASP A 139 4.92 33.59 21.45
CA ASP A 139 5.60 34.67 20.77
C ASP A 139 5.93 34.19 19.35
N PHE A 140 5.41 34.82 18.29
CA PHE A 140 5.68 34.36 16.91
C PHE A 140 7.01 34.86 16.34
N ALA A 141 7.48 36.02 16.79
CA ALA A 141 8.75 36.58 16.35
C ALA A 141 9.91 35.62 16.68
N GLY A 142 10.69 35.24 15.66
CA GLY A 142 11.83 34.33 15.80
C GLY A 142 11.49 32.92 16.30
N LEU A 143 10.22 32.49 16.21
CA LEU A 143 9.80 31.17 16.70
C LEU A 143 10.50 30.01 15.98
N ASN A 144 10.82 30.18 14.70
CA ASN A 144 11.61 29.25 13.91
C ASN A 144 13.00 28.96 14.52
N HIS A 145 13.64 29.94 15.16
CA HIS A 145 14.92 29.76 15.85
C HIS A 145 14.79 29.08 17.23
N ARG A 146 13.55 28.89 17.71
CA ARG A 146 13.21 28.22 18.96
C ARG A 146 12.64 26.81 18.76
N ILE A 147 12.76 26.27 17.55
CA ILE A 147 12.44 24.89 17.23
C ILE A 147 13.69 24.04 17.43
N LEU A 148 13.60 23.04 18.32
CA LEU A 148 14.72 22.20 18.73
C LEU A 148 14.41 20.74 18.42
N ALA A 149 15.39 20.00 17.90
CA ALA A 149 15.29 18.55 17.77
C ALA A 149 15.50 17.88 19.13
N LEU A 150 14.64 16.93 19.50
CA LEU A 150 14.91 16.05 20.64
C LEU A 150 16.13 15.17 20.35
N PRO A 151 16.94 14.82 21.37
CA PRO A 151 18.15 13.99 21.20
C PRO A 151 17.77 12.50 21.03
N LEU A 152 17.03 12.20 19.96
CA LEU A 152 16.57 10.88 19.58
C LEU A 152 17.07 10.57 18.16
N PRO A 153 17.34 9.29 17.84
CA PRO A 153 17.61 8.90 16.46
C PRO A 153 16.40 9.23 15.57
N VAL A 154 16.63 9.35 14.26
CA VAL A 154 15.54 9.40 13.29
C VAL A 154 14.93 8.01 13.10
N GLY A 155 13.64 7.94 12.87
CA GLY A 155 12.92 6.68 12.71
C GLY A 155 11.59 6.81 12.00
N ASN A 156 10.84 5.72 11.89
CA ASN A 156 9.50 5.71 11.29
C ASN A 156 8.43 5.94 12.37
N TYR A 157 8.31 7.20 12.80
CA TYR A 157 7.47 7.57 13.94
C TYR A 157 6.04 8.00 13.56
N PHE A 158 5.08 7.63 14.39
CA PHE A 158 3.67 8.00 14.28
C PHE A 158 2.95 7.93 15.64
N ASN A 159 1.69 8.39 15.71
CA ASN A 159 0.87 8.40 16.93
C ASN A 159 1.53 9.16 18.10
N LEU A 160 2.01 10.39 17.89
CA LEU A 160 2.61 11.25 18.92
C LEU A 160 1.57 11.66 19.95
N ARG A 161 1.85 11.45 21.24
CA ARG A 161 0.98 11.85 22.36
C ARG A 161 1.82 12.35 23.53
N VAL A 162 1.17 13.08 24.43
CA VAL A 162 1.76 13.56 25.68
C VAL A 162 0.95 13.07 26.89
N GLY A 163 1.62 12.74 27.98
CA GLY A 163 1.01 12.37 29.25
C GLY A 163 0.96 13.56 30.21
N GLY A 164 2.01 13.72 31.02
CA GLY A 164 2.31 14.93 31.79
C GLY A 164 3.34 15.86 31.11
N GLU A 165 3.72 16.93 31.81
CA GLU A 165 4.79 17.85 31.36
C GLU A 165 6.08 17.07 31.05
N GLY A 166 6.58 17.23 29.82
CA GLY A 166 7.79 16.57 29.33
C GLY A 166 7.71 15.05 29.20
N GLN A 167 6.50 14.46 29.21
CA GLN A 167 6.28 13.03 29.03
C GLN A 167 5.73 12.75 27.63
N ILE A 168 6.61 12.37 26.70
CA ILE A 168 6.29 12.16 25.28
C ILE A 168 6.15 10.67 25.00
N TYR A 169 5.13 10.28 24.25
CA TYR A 169 4.87 8.90 23.83
C TYR A 169 4.67 8.85 22.33
N TYR A 170 5.22 7.83 21.67
CA TYR A 170 5.11 7.66 20.23
C TYR A 170 5.25 6.19 19.84
N LEU A 171 4.77 5.86 18.64
CA LEU A 171 5.00 4.56 18.03
C LEU A 171 6.16 4.63 17.03
N GLU A 172 6.97 3.59 17.00
CA GLU A 172 8.01 3.35 15.99
C GLU A 172 7.65 2.10 15.19
N ALA A 173 7.43 2.26 13.88
CA ALA A 173 7.30 1.13 12.97
C ALA A 173 8.69 0.61 12.54
N PRO A 174 8.83 -0.69 12.21
CA PRO A 174 10.07 -1.23 11.65
C PRO A 174 10.53 -0.45 10.41
N ALA A 175 11.84 -0.34 10.18
CA ALA A 175 12.39 0.40 9.03
C ALA A 175 11.89 -0.12 7.67
N THR A 176 11.59 -1.42 7.58
CA THR A 176 11.07 -2.08 6.36
C THR A 176 9.55 -1.91 6.19
N ALA A 177 8.85 -1.39 7.20
CA ALA A 177 7.41 -1.22 7.18
C ALA A 177 7.00 -0.22 6.09
N ARG A 178 6.00 -0.60 5.29
CA ARG A 178 5.38 0.27 4.27
C ARG A 178 4.21 1.10 4.81
N GLY A 179 3.95 1.01 6.11
CA GLY A 179 2.86 1.72 6.79
C GLY A 179 2.92 1.51 8.30
N PRO A 180 2.12 2.25 9.08
CA PRO A 180 2.22 2.30 10.53
C PRO A 180 1.82 1.01 11.26
N TYR A 181 1.12 0.07 10.62
CA TYR A 181 0.53 -1.09 11.30
C TYR A 181 1.23 -2.41 10.95
N GLN A 182 2.46 -2.60 11.44
CA GLN A 182 3.23 -3.82 11.16
C GLN A 182 3.64 -4.58 12.44
N PRO A 183 3.79 -5.91 12.37
CA PRO A 183 4.46 -6.67 13.42
C PRO A 183 5.82 -6.05 13.77
N GLY A 184 6.17 -6.00 15.05
CA GLY A 184 7.40 -5.36 15.54
C GLY A 184 7.29 -3.85 15.80
N THR A 185 6.11 -3.24 15.66
CA THR A 185 5.89 -1.83 16.05
C THR A 185 6.05 -1.64 17.56
N LYS A 186 6.83 -0.65 17.99
CA LYS A 186 7.18 -0.40 19.40
C LYS A 186 6.49 0.86 19.94
N LEU A 187 6.04 0.81 21.19
CA LEU A 187 5.56 1.97 21.94
C LEU A 187 6.69 2.53 22.81
N HIS A 188 7.08 3.76 22.54
CA HIS A 188 8.13 4.49 23.25
C HIS A 188 7.55 5.46 24.28
N TYR A 189 8.36 5.74 25.29
CA TYR A 189 8.17 6.80 26.28
C TYR A 189 9.49 7.53 26.47
N PHE A 190 9.47 8.83 26.13
CA PHE A 190 10.59 9.73 26.33
C PHE A 190 10.29 10.73 27.46
N ASN A 191 11.21 10.83 28.40
CA ASN A 191 11.17 11.82 29.48
C ASN A 191 12.11 12.98 29.16
N LEU A 192 11.56 14.17 28.92
CA LEU A 192 12.31 15.35 28.50
C LEU A 192 13.32 15.82 29.56
N LYS A 193 12.94 15.79 30.84
CA LYS A 193 13.82 16.21 31.94
C LYS A 193 15.04 15.31 32.07
N LYS A 194 14.84 13.98 32.01
CA LYS A 194 15.92 12.99 32.09
C LYS A 194 16.63 12.73 30.76
N ARG A 195 16.07 13.22 29.65
CA ARG A 195 16.51 12.95 28.27
C ARG A 195 16.66 11.46 27.99
N GLN A 196 15.72 10.68 28.50
CA GLN A 196 15.76 9.22 28.46
C GLN A 196 14.57 8.68 27.66
N ASP A 197 14.86 7.84 26.67
CA ASP A 197 13.87 7.04 25.95
C ASP A 197 13.80 5.60 26.50
N GLN A 198 12.62 5.01 26.49
CA GLN A 198 12.44 3.59 26.76
C GLN A 198 11.26 3.00 25.96
N VAL A 199 11.44 1.76 25.52
CA VAL A 199 10.35 0.95 24.96
C VAL A 199 9.48 0.41 26.09
N LEU A 200 8.17 0.70 26.03
CA LEU A 200 7.17 0.22 27.00
C LEU A 200 6.62 -1.15 26.62
N ALA A 201 6.34 -1.37 25.34
CA ALA A 201 5.79 -2.60 24.79
C ALA A 201 6.04 -2.71 23.28
N GLU A 202 5.98 -3.93 22.76
CA GLU A 202 6.11 -4.23 21.33
C GLU A 202 4.80 -4.79 20.75
N ASN A 203 4.70 -4.80 19.43
CA ASN A 203 3.53 -5.22 18.67
C ASN A 203 2.26 -4.39 18.97
N ILE A 204 2.44 -3.11 19.30
CA ILE A 204 1.36 -2.15 19.54
C ILE A 204 0.92 -1.54 18.20
N ARG A 205 -0.36 -1.63 17.87
CA ARG A 205 -0.94 -1.05 16.65
C ARG A 205 -1.38 0.41 16.83
N GLY A 206 -1.74 0.80 18.04
CA GLY A 206 -2.26 2.12 18.34
C GLY A 206 -2.43 2.32 19.83
N PHE A 207 -2.40 3.56 20.28
CA PHE A 207 -2.70 3.90 21.67
C PHE A 207 -3.29 5.31 21.82
N ILE A 208 -4.04 5.50 22.90
CA ILE A 208 -4.44 6.81 23.41
C ILE A 208 -4.08 6.92 24.88
N ILE A 209 -3.84 8.15 25.34
CA ILE A 209 -3.56 8.47 26.74
C ILE A 209 -4.82 9.07 27.36
N SER A 210 -5.15 8.69 28.59
CA SER A 210 -6.26 9.29 29.32
C SER A 210 -6.05 10.80 29.53
N ALA A 211 -7.13 11.58 29.62
CA ALA A 211 -7.05 13.04 29.75
C ALA A 211 -6.21 13.54 30.94
N ASN A 212 -6.07 12.71 32.00
CA ASN A 212 -5.24 13.01 33.16
C ASN A 212 -3.78 12.50 33.05
N GLY A 213 -3.39 11.91 31.92
CA GLY A 213 -2.04 11.40 31.65
C GLY A 213 -1.69 10.08 32.35
N LYS A 214 -2.59 9.47 33.12
CA LYS A 214 -2.26 8.35 34.03
C LYS A 214 -2.40 6.95 33.42
N LYS A 215 -3.20 6.79 32.36
CA LYS A 215 -3.51 5.48 31.78
C LYS A 215 -3.31 5.52 30.26
N ILE A 216 -2.97 4.36 29.71
CA ILE A 216 -2.89 4.13 28.27
C ILE A 216 -3.93 3.08 27.90
N LEU A 217 -4.81 3.40 26.94
CA LEU A 217 -5.58 2.39 26.21
C LEU A 217 -4.77 2.01 24.98
N TYR A 218 -4.36 0.76 24.89
CA TYR A 218 -3.60 0.23 23.76
C TYR A 218 -4.43 -0.76 22.93
N MET A 219 -4.09 -0.85 21.65
CA MET A 219 -4.57 -1.88 20.73
C MET A 219 -3.38 -2.71 20.24
N ALA A 220 -3.49 -4.03 20.37
CA ALA A 220 -2.50 -4.98 19.87
C ALA A 220 -3.22 -6.15 19.20
N ARG A 221 -2.89 -6.44 17.92
CA ARG A 221 -3.64 -7.37 17.07
C ARG A 221 -5.15 -7.06 17.09
N ASN A 222 -5.96 -7.96 17.66
CA ASN A 222 -7.42 -7.84 17.80
C ASN A 222 -7.84 -7.67 19.27
N GLN A 223 -6.95 -7.15 20.11
CA GLN A 223 -7.16 -7.02 21.55
C GLN A 223 -6.93 -5.58 22.00
N TRP A 224 -7.70 -5.18 23.00
CA TRP A 224 -7.61 -3.88 23.66
C TRP A 224 -7.28 -4.08 25.14
N GLY A 225 -6.48 -3.18 25.70
CA GLY A 225 -6.18 -3.21 27.13
C GLY A 225 -5.88 -1.83 27.71
N ILE A 226 -6.08 -1.67 29.01
CA ILE A 226 -5.80 -0.44 29.75
C ILE A 226 -4.71 -0.69 30.79
N VAL A 227 -3.62 0.08 30.71
CA VAL A 227 -2.44 -0.03 31.60
C VAL A 227 -2.05 1.33 32.17
N GLU A 228 -1.14 1.34 33.15
CA GLU A 228 -0.56 2.58 33.67
C GLU A 228 0.39 3.23 32.67
N ALA A 229 0.31 4.55 32.53
CA ALA A 229 1.18 5.30 31.63
C ALA A 229 2.63 5.34 32.15
N GLY A 230 3.59 5.25 31.24
CA GLY A 230 5.03 5.36 31.55
C GLY A 230 5.66 4.09 32.13
N LYS A 231 4.91 3.01 32.34
CA LYS A 231 5.42 1.71 32.77
C LYS A 231 5.49 0.72 31.62
N LYS A 232 6.47 -0.20 31.67
CA LYS A 232 6.52 -1.34 30.76
C LYS A 232 5.36 -2.29 31.05
N PHE A 233 4.81 -2.91 30.02
CA PHE A 233 3.72 -3.86 30.14
C PHE A 233 3.82 -4.96 29.07
N ARG A 234 3.08 -6.05 29.25
CA ARG A 234 2.97 -7.13 28.25
C ARG A 234 1.62 -7.05 27.54
N VAL A 235 1.60 -7.36 26.25
CA VAL A 235 0.35 -7.49 25.49
C VAL A 235 -0.53 -8.55 26.17
N GLY A 236 -1.77 -8.17 26.49
CA GLY A 236 -2.71 -8.97 27.28
C GLY A 236 -2.93 -8.46 28.70
N GLU A 237 -2.01 -7.64 29.23
CA GLU A 237 -2.21 -6.96 30.51
C GLU A 237 -3.33 -5.92 30.42
N GLY A 238 -4.20 -5.86 31.43
CA GLY A 238 -5.34 -4.92 31.45
C GLY A 238 -6.37 -5.17 30.33
N LYS A 239 -6.39 -6.37 29.74
CA LYS A 239 -7.27 -6.74 28.62
C LYS A 239 -8.73 -6.44 28.93
N LEU A 240 -9.39 -5.78 27.98
CA LEU A 240 -10.82 -5.52 28.03
C LEU A 240 -11.60 -6.72 27.48
N ASN A 241 -12.68 -7.09 28.16
CA ASN A 241 -13.59 -8.13 27.69
C ASN A 241 -14.56 -7.57 26.63
N THR A 242 -14.06 -7.23 25.44
CA THR A 242 -14.91 -6.72 24.36
C THR A 242 -15.81 -7.79 23.75
N ALA A 243 -15.49 -9.08 23.96
CA ALA A 243 -16.27 -10.20 23.45
C ALA A 243 -17.65 -10.35 24.13
N SER A 244 -17.80 -9.82 25.36
CA SER A 244 -19.10 -9.78 26.04
C SER A 244 -19.99 -8.63 25.60
N ILE A 245 -19.48 -7.68 24.81
CA ILE A 245 -20.29 -6.58 24.28
C ILE A 245 -21.25 -7.16 23.24
N LYS A 246 -22.55 -6.94 23.45
CA LYS A 246 -23.62 -7.29 22.52
C LYS A 246 -24.31 -6.01 22.08
N VAL A 247 -24.50 -5.87 20.78
CA VAL A 247 -25.24 -4.76 20.17
C VAL A 247 -26.52 -5.34 19.60
N ARG A 248 -27.66 -4.76 19.98
CA ARG A 248 -28.94 -5.09 19.35
C ARG A 248 -28.97 -4.42 17.99
N ILE A 249 -29.21 -5.20 16.94
CA ILE A 249 -29.39 -4.69 15.59
C ILE A 249 -30.85 -4.82 15.16
N GLU A 250 -31.28 -3.93 14.29
CA GLU A 250 -32.59 -3.98 13.61
C GLU A 250 -32.36 -3.87 12.10
N PRO A 251 -32.12 -5.00 11.40
CA PRO A 251 -31.65 -4.98 10.02
C PRO A 251 -32.49 -4.12 9.09
N GLN A 252 -33.82 -4.19 9.17
CA GLN A 252 -34.71 -3.39 8.30
C GLN A 252 -34.55 -1.87 8.53
N ALA A 253 -34.37 -1.43 9.78
CA ALA A 253 -34.16 -0.01 10.08
C ALA A 253 -32.75 0.44 9.65
N GLU A 254 -31.74 -0.39 9.92
CA GLU A 254 -30.35 -0.11 9.57
C GLU A 254 -30.12 -0.11 8.06
N TRP A 255 -30.72 -1.03 7.31
CA TRP A 255 -30.63 -1.08 5.85
C TRP A 255 -31.18 0.18 5.18
N ARG A 256 -32.27 0.74 5.72
CA ARG A 256 -32.80 2.03 5.28
C ARG A 256 -31.81 3.17 5.55
N GLN A 257 -31.18 3.20 6.73
CA GLN A 257 -30.13 4.17 7.04
C GLN A 257 -28.94 4.03 6.08
N ILE A 258 -28.49 2.80 5.86
CA ILE A 258 -27.33 2.48 5.02
C ILE A 258 -27.57 2.87 3.56
N PHE A 259 -28.76 2.59 3.02
CA PHE A 259 -29.15 3.02 1.68
C PHE A 259 -29.10 4.56 1.56
N TYR A 260 -29.65 5.29 2.54
CA TYR A 260 -29.61 6.75 2.54
C TYR A 260 -28.19 7.30 2.73
N GLU A 261 -27.36 6.63 3.52
CA GLU A 261 -25.95 6.98 3.68
C GLU A 261 -25.21 6.78 2.35
N ALA A 262 -25.41 5.66 1.67
CA ALA A 262 -24.79 5.41 0.38
C ALA A 262 -25.19 6.43 -0.71
N TRP A 263 -26.47 6.84 -0.68
CA TRP A 263 -26.96 7.93 -1.52
C TRP A 263 -26.29 9.28 -1.19
N ARG A 264 -26.16 9.61 0.10
CA ARG A 264 -25.47 10.84 0.56
C ARG A 264 -23.99 10.85 0.22
N ILE A 265 -23.30 9.72 0.41
CA ILE A 265 -21.88 9.59 0.09
C ILE A 265 -21.65 9.91 -1.39
N ASN A 266 -22.47 9.38 -2.30
CA ASN A 266 -22.33 9.71 -3.72
C ASN A 266 -22.68 11.19 -3.98
N ARG A 267 -23.74 11.74 -3.38
CA ARG A 267 -24.07 13.18 -3.52
C ARG A 267 -22.92 14.10 -3.09
N ASP A 268 -22.27 13.79 -1.98
CA ASP A 268 -21.31 14.68 -1.32
C ASP A 268 -19.88 14.53 -1.84
N TYR A 269 -19.55 13.37 -2.41
CA TYR A 269 -18.18 13.03 -2.78
C TYR A 269 -17.98 12.72 -4.26
N PHE A 270 -19.02 12.50 -5.07
CA PHE A 270 -18.85 12.22 -6.50
C PHE A 270 -18.13 13.38 -7.22
N TYR A 271 -17.27 13.05 -8.20
CA TYR A 271 -16.38 14.04 -8.81
C TYR A 271 -17.15 15.16 -9.56
N ASP A 272 -18.26 14.81 -10.19
CA ASP A 272 -19.16 15.75 -10.85
C ASP A 272 -20.29 16.15 -9.88
N PRO A 273 -20.33 17.40 -9.38
CA PRO A 273 -21.38 17.86 -8.47
C PRO A 273 -22.78 17.84 -9.11
N PHE A 274 -22.89 17.73 -10.43
CA PHE A 274 -24.15 17.60 -11.16
C PHE A 274 -24.53 16.16 -11.48
N MET A 275 -23.80 15.17 -10.95
CA MET A 275 -24.13 13.74 -11.00
C MET A 275 -24.33 13.22 -12.44
N HIS A 276 -23.54 13.71 -13.41
CA HIS A 276 -23.68 13.44 -14.84
C HIS A 276 -25.06 13.82 -15.43
N GLY A 277 -25.74 14.79 -14.82
CA GLY A 277 -27.08 15.23 -15.24
C GLY A 277 -28.22 14.32 -14.75
N ILE A 278 -27.93 13.31 -13.92
CA ILE A 278 -28.93 12.43 -13.33
C ILE A 278 -29.66 13.14 -12.18
N ASP A 279 -31.00 13.04 -12.15
CA ASP A 279 -31.80 13.47 -10.99
C ASP A 279 -31.54 12.54 -9.80
N TRP A 280 -30.50 12.85 -9.03
CA TRP A 280 -30.06 12.04 -7.91
C TRP A 280 -31.13 11.89 -6.81
N PRO A 281 -31.89 12.94 -6.43
CA PRO A 281 -33.07 12.78 -5.58
C PRO A 281 -34.12 11.80 -6.12
N GLN A 282 -34.39 11.78 -7.43
CA GLN A 282 -35.30 10.80 -8.04
C GLN A 282 -34.74 9.39 -7.95
N MET A 283 -33.43 9.19 -8.14
CA MET A 283 -32.82 7.86 -8.01
C MET A 283 -32.99 7.29 -6.59
N LYS A 284 -32.88 8.11 -5.55
CA LYS A 284 -33.22 7.67 -4.19
C LYS A 284 -34.63 7.08 -4.12
N LYS A 285 -35.64 7.82 -4.62
CA LYS A 285 -37.05 7.42 -4.62
C LYS A 285 -37.32 6.17 -5.44
N LYS A 286 -36.64 6.05 -6.59
CA LYS A 286 -36.76 4.90 -7.49
C LYS A 286 -36.33 3.59 -6.81
N TYR A 287 -35.27 3.63 -6.01
CA TYR A 287 -34.69 2.42 -5.40
C TYR A 287 -35.10 2.17 -3.95
N GLU A 288 -35.58 3.18 -3.21
CA GLU A 288 -36.01 3.00 -1.81
C GLU A 288 -37.22 2.06 -1.66
N VAL A 289 -38.01 1.88 -2.71
CA VAL A 289 -39.17 0.96 -2.74
C VAL A 289 -38.79 -0.50 -2.48
N PHE A 290 -37.53 -0.89 -2.74
CA PHE A 290 -37.08 -2.26 -2.52
C PHE A 290 -36.76 -2.56 -1.06
N LEU A 291 -36.60 -1.53 -0.21
CA LEU A 291 -36.06 -1.69 1.15
C LEU A 291 -36.92 -2.60 2.02
N GLU A 292 -38.24 -2.57 1.86
CA GLU A 292 -39.17 -3.40 2.66
C GLU A 292 -39.17 -4.88 2.26
N HIS A 293 -38.57 -5.21 1.11
CA HIS A 293 -38.55 -6.54 0.52
C HIS A 293 -37.20 -7.25 0.68
N LEU A 294 -36.21 -6.58 1.27
CA LEU A 294 -34.89 -7.17 1.46
C LEU A 294 -34.95 -8.32 2.48
N ALA A 295 -34.33 -9.45 2.16
CA ALA A 295 -34.25 -10.60 3.04
C ALA A 295 -32.87 -10.73 3.70
N CYS A 296 -31.83 -10.20 3.04
CA CYS A 296 -30.46 -10.25 3.54
C CYS A 296 -29.64 -9.01 3.17
N ARG A 297 -28.48 -8.87 3.83
CA ARG A 297 -27.57 -7.74 3.59
C ARG A 297 -27.02 -7.67 2.16
N ALA A 298 -26.94 -8.82 1.47
CA ALA A 298 -26.53 -8.86 0.06
C ALA A 298 -27.57 -8.25 -0.88
N ASP A 299 -28.87 -8.33 -0.55
CA ASP A 299 -29.93 -7.68 -1.32
C ASP A 299 -29.77 -6.15 -1.25
N LEU A 300 -29.43 -5.62 -0.07
CA LEU A 300 -29.13 -4.20 0.09
C LEU A 300 -27.93 -3.77 -0.78
N ASN A 301 -26.85 -4.57 -0.79
CA ASN A 301 -25.69 -4.29 -1.66
C ASN A 301 -26.11 -4.25 -3.14
N ARG A 302 -27.02 -5.14 -3.57
CA ARG A 302 -27.55 -5.14 -4.93
C ARG A 302 -28.35 -3.89 -5.24
N VAL A 303 -29.23 -3.46 -4.35
CA VAL A 303 -30.05 -2.24 -4.53
C VAL A 303 -29.17 -1.00 -4.61
N ILE A 304 -28.16 -0.87 -3.73
CA ILE A 304 -27.18 0.22 -3.78
C ILE A 304 -26.39 0.18 -5.09
N GLN A 305 -25.97 -1.01 -5.53
CA GLN A 305 -25.26 -1.17 -6.80
C GLN A 305 -26.11 -0.68 -7.97
N TRP A 306 -27.40 -1.05 -8.03
CA TRP A 306 -28.30 -0.60 -9.09
C TRP A 306 -28.49 0.93 -9.07
N MET A 307 -28.75 1.51 -7.90
CA MET A 307 -28.91 2.96 -7.75
C MET A 307 -27.71 3.73 -8.29
N CYS A 308 -26.50 3.30 -7.93
CA CYS A 308 -25.31 4.03 -8.33
C CYS A 308 -24.83 3.70 -9.75
N SER A 309 -25.33 2.62 -10.36
CA SER A 309 -25.03 2.31 -11.77
C SER A 309 -25.64 3.35 -12.73
N GLU A 310 -26.67 4.09 -12.28
CA GLU A 310 -27.27 5.21 -13.02
C GLU A 310 -26.27 6.33 -13.32
N LEU A 311 -25.18 6.45 -12.54
CA LEU A 311 -24.13 7.43 -12.76
C LEU A 311 -23.22 7.08 -13.95
N GLY A 312 -23.24 5.84 -14.46
CA GLY A 312 -22.48 5.46 -15.66
C GLY A 312 -20.98 5.72 -15.56
N VAL A 313 -20.38 5.39 -14.42
CA VAL A 313 -18.98 5.69 -14.09
C VAL A 313 -18.25 4.46 -13.55
N GLY A 314 -16.99 4.33 -13.93
CA GLY A 314 -16.05 3.35 -13.39
C GLY A 314 -15.85 3.51 -11.88
N HIS A 315 -15.24 2.48 -11.28
CA HIS A 315 -14.87 2.42 -9.85
C HIS A 315 -15.99 2.58 -8.83
N HIS A 316 -17.25 2.64 -9.24
CA HIS A 316 -18.34 2.51 -8.29
C HIS A 316 -18.44 1.07 -7.75
N ARG A 317 -18.22 0.87 -6.45
CA ARG A 317 -18.20 -0.42 -5.76
C ARG A 317 -19.01 -0.33 -4.47
N VAL A 318 -19.65 -1.44 -4.12
CA VAL A 318 -20.33 -1.64 -2.84
C VAL A 318 -20.08 -3.07 -2.37
N ALA A 319 -19.68 -3.25 -1.11
CA ALA A 319 -19.50 -4.57 -0.53
C ALA A 319 -19.42 -4.52 1.01
N GLY A 320 -19.26 -5.69 1.62
CA GLY A 320 -19.14 -5.86 3.07
C GLY A 320 -20.49 -5.73 3.78
N GLY A 321 -20.41 -5.33 5.05
CA GLY A 321 -21.54 -5.27 5.97
C GLY A 321 -21.70 -6.53 6.82
N ASP A 322 -22.75 -6.55 7.62
CA ASP A 322 -23.05 -7.65 8.53
C ASP A 322 -23.36 -8.95 7.78
N THR A 323 -22.70 -10.04 8.21
CA THR A 323 -22.98 -11.41 7.75
C THR A 323 -23.43 -12.24 8.95
N LEU A 324 -24.73 -12.49 9.06
CA LEU A 324 -25.32 -13.17 10.24
C LEU A 324 -25.08 -14.69 10.23
N ALA A 325 -24.81 -15.29 9.07
CA ALA A 325 -24.48 -16.70 8.93
C ALA A 325 -23.14 -16.85 8.18
N ARG A 326 -22.13 -17.40 8.86
CA ARG A 326 -20.81 -17.62 8.26
C ARG A 326 -20.51 -19.11 8.23
N ALA A 327 -20.56 -19.71 7.04
CA ALA A 327 -20.04 -21.05 6.82
C ALA A 327 -18.52 -21.05 7.00
N GLU A 328 -17.98 -22.07 7.66
CA GLU A 328 -16.54 -22.27 7.72
C GLU A 328 -16.04 -22.65 6.32
N ARG A 329 -15.09 -21.86 5.79
CA ARG A 329 -14.48 -22.18 4.50
C ARG A 329 -13.41 -23.24 4.72
N ILE A 330 -13.62 -24.43 4.17
CA ILE A 330 -12.65 -25.52 4.18
C ILE A 330 -11.74 -25.38 2.95
N PRO A 331 -10.45 -25.07 3.10
CA PRO A 331 -9.56 -24.91 1.95
C PRO A 331 -9.14 -26.28 1.38
N GLY A 332 -9.20 -26.42 0.05
CA GLY A 332 -8.60 -27.55 -0.66
C GLY A 332 -7.10 -27.33 -0.92
N GLY A 333 -6.35 -28.43 -1.00
CA GLY A 333 -4.94 -28.43 -1.37
C GLY A 333 -4.72 -28.59 -2.87
N LEU A 334 -3.75 -27.86 -3.41
CA LEU A 334 -3.31 -27.93 -4.80
C LEU A 334 -1.80 -28.24 -4.86
N LEU A 335 -1.35 -28.94 -5.90
CA LEU A 335 0.02 -29.46 -6.01
C LEU A 335 0.94 -28.62 -6.91
N GLY A 336 0.41 -27.65 -7.64
CA GLY A 336 1.13 -26.91 -8.67
C GLY A 336 1.21 -27.72 -9.97
N ALA A 337 0.10 -28.28 -10.47
CA ALA A 337 0.12 -29.11 -11.68
C ALA A 337 -1.14 -29.00 -12.55
N ASP A 338 -0.97 -29.35 -13.83
CA ASP A 338 -2.07 -29.75 -14.72
C ASP A 338 -2.13 -31.27 -14.82
N TYR A 339 -3.34 -31.78 -14.97
CA TYR A 339 -3.62 -33.21 -15.01
C TYR A 339 -4.29 -33.59 -16.33
N GLU A 340 -4.09 -34.84 -16.75
CA GLU A 340 -4.83 -35.48 -17.82
C GLU A 340 -5.16 -36.91 -17.43
N ILE A 341 -6.18 -37.51 -18.06
CA ILE A 341 -6.47 -38.93 -17.90
C ILE A 341 -5.71 -39.68 -18.99
N ALA A 342 -4.85 -40.60 -18.58
CA ALA A 342 -4.11 -41.48 -19.48
C ALA A 342 -4.09 -42.90 -18.90
N HIS A 343 -4.36 -43.91 -19.73
CA HIS A 343 -4.37 -45.33 -19.33
C HIS A 343 -5.19 -45.61 -18.05
N GLY A 344 -6.36 -44.97 -17.92
CA GLY A 344 -7.24 -45.15 -16.76
C GLY A 344 -6.75 -44.51 -15.46
N ARG A 345 -5.73 -43.65 -15.50
CA ARG A 345 -5.15 -42.97 -14.32
C ARG A 345 -5.00 -41.47 -14.55
N TYR A 346 -4.91 -40.72 -13.46
CA TYR A 346 -4.51 -39.32 -13.51
C TYR A 346 -3.00 -39.20 -13.71
N ARG A 347 -2.58 -38.50 -14.76
CA ARG A 347 -1.20 -38.22 -15.11
C ARG A 347 -0.90 -36.73 -14.99
N PHE A 348 0.27 -36.37 -14.46
CA PHE A 348 0.72 -34.99 -14.45
C PHE A 348 1.03 -34.55 -15.89
N LYS A 349 0.12 -33.81 -16.52
CA LYS A 349 0.35 -33.21 -17.84
C LYS A 349 1.47 -32.17 -17.77
N LYS A 350 1.50 -31.39 -16.68
CA LYS A 350 2.51 -30.38 -16.41
C LYS A 350 2.72 -30.25 -14.91
N VAL A 351 3.98 -30.10 -14.51
CA VAL A 351 4.36 -29.68 -13.16
C VAL A 351 4.90 -28.25 -13.24
N TYR A 352 4.27 -27.32 -12.51
CA TYR A 352 4.67 -25.92 -12.52
C TYR A 352 5.90 -25.71 -11.64
N GLY A 353 6.92 -25.07 -12.20
CA GLY A 353 8.13 -24.74 -11.45
C GLY A 353 7.89 -23.62 -10.43
N GLY A 354 8.47 -23.76 -9.23
CA GLY A 354 8.47 -22.75 -8.19
C GLY A 354 9.83 -22.07 -7.98
N LEU A 355 9.87 -21.18 -6.99
CA LEU A 355 11.10 -20.76 -6.33
C LEU A 355 10.95 -21.21 -4.87
N ASN A 356 11.32 -22.44 -4.54
CA ASN A 356 11.01 -23.01 -3.21
C ASN A 356 11.70 -22.32 -2.02
N TRP A 357 12.69 -21.46 -2.29
CA TRP A 357 13.26 -20.52 -1.31
C TRP A 357 12.38 -19.29 -1.03
N ASN A 358 11.37 -19.03 -1.88
CA ASN A 358 10.37 -17.98 -1.74
C ASN A 358 9.03 -18.59 -1.31
N PRO A 359 8.54 -18.28 -0.08
CA PRO A 359 7.29 -18.82 0.43
C PRO A 359 6.05 -18.59 -0.48
N GLU A 360 6.01 -17.50 -1.25
CA GLU A 360 4.89 -17.17 -2.13
C GLU A 360 4.92 -17.91 -3.48
N LEU A 361 6.05 -18.51 -3.84
CA LEU A 361 6.27 -19.24 -5.10
C LEU A 361 6.67 -20.69 -4.86
N ARG A 362 6.28 -21.25 -3.72
CA ARG A 362 6.51 -22.65 -3.38
C ARG A 362 5.70 -23.55 -4.32
N SER A 363 6.38 -24.43 -5.04
CA SER A 363 5.77 -25.48 -5.84
C SER A 363 5.92 -26.83 -5.12
N PRO A 364 4.81 -27.40 -4.60
CA PRO A 364 4.85 -28.63 -3.81
C PRO A 364 5.58 -29.79 -4.47
N LEU A 365 5.39 -29.96 -5.78
CA LEU A 365 5.92 -31.10 -6.52
C LEU A 365 7.41 -31.01 -6.86
N THR A 366 8.01 -29.82 -6.80
CA THR A 366 9.43 -29.60 -7.10
C THR A 366 10.27 -29.40 -5.84
N GLU A 367 9.72 -29.68 -4.65
CA GLU A 367 10.46 -29.60 -3.40
C GLU A 367 11.57 -30.66 -3.33
N PRO A 368 12.71 -30.36 -2.66
CA PRO A 368 13.75 -31.35 -2.42
C PRO A 368 13.17 -32.60 -1.76
N GLY A 369 13.40 -33.76 -2.38
CA GLY A 369 12.89 -35.06 -1.91
C GLY A 369 11.50 -35.46 -2.43
N VAL A 370 10.78 -34.56 -3.11
CA VAL A 370 9.51 -34.87 -3.79
C VAL A 370 9.77 -35.18 -5.26
N ASP A 371 10.41 -34.23 -5.95
CA ASP A 371 10.90 -34.29 -7.33
C ASP A 371 9.96 -35.05 -8.30
N VAL A 372 8.69 -34.63 -8.35
CA VAL A 372 7.69 -35.22 -9.24
C VAL A 372 7.83 -34.60 -10.62
N GLN A 373 7.84 -35.45 -11.64
CA GLN A 373 8.06 -35.06 -13.02
C GLN A 373 6.76 -35.09 -13.83
N ALA A 374 6.69 -34.27 -14.88
CA ALA A 374 5.61 -34.39 -15.86
C ALA A 374 5.62 -35.81 -16.46
N ARG A 375 4.43 -36.31 -16.81
CA ARG A 375 4.14 -37.68 -17.29
C ARG A 375 4.15 -38.79 -16.23
N GLU A 376 4.52 -38.50 -14.99
CA GLU A 376 4.25 -39.43 -13.89
C GLU A 376 2.74 -39.48 -13.56
N TYR A 377 2.28 -40.57 -12.96
CA TYR A 377 0.90 -40.77 -12.51
C TYR A 377 0.75 -40.42 -11.04
N LEU A 378 -0.37 -39.79 -10.68
CA LEU A 378 -0.82 -39.69 -9.29
C LEU A 378 -1.68 -40.92 -8.97
N LEU A 379 -1.13 -41.83 -8.17
CA LEU A 379 -1.71 -43.15 -7.92
C LEU A 379 -2.52 -43.19 -6.63
N ALA A 380 -2.04 -42.53 -5.57
CA ALA A 380 -2.73 -42.46 -4.28
C ALA A 380 -2.48 -41.14 -3.55
N VAL A 381 -3.43 -40.76 -2.69
CA VAL A 381 -3.33 -39.64 -1.75
C VAL A 381 -3.75 -40.12 -0.37
N ASN A 382 -2.86 -40.02 0.62
CA ASN A 382 -3.02 -40.56 1.98
C ASN A 382 -3.47 -42.04 1.97
N GLY A 383 -2.82 -42.86 1.13
CA GLY A 383 -3.12 -44.28 0.96
C GLY A 383 -4.43 -44.60 0.22
N ARG A 384 -5.21 -43.59 -0.17
CA ARG A 384 -6.43 -43.77 -0.98
C ARG A 384 -6.10 -43.68 -2.45
N GLU A 385 -6.46 -44.72 -3.19
CA GLU A 385 -6.26 -44.78 -4.63
C GLU A 385 -7.01 -43.66 -5.37
N VAL A 386 -6.34 -43.03 -6.34
CA VAL A 386 -6.90 -41.95 -7.15
C VAL A 386 -7.12 -42.46 -8.57
N VAL A 387 -8.40 -42.63 -8.94
CA VAL A 387 -8.80 -43.23 -10.22
C VAL A 387 -9.97 -42.44 -10.82
N PRO A 388 -9.95 -42.09 -12.10
CA PRO A 388 -11.14 -41.58 -12.80
C PRO A 388 -12.30 -42.59 -12.76
N PRO A 389 -13.58 -42.15 -12.78
CA PRO A 389 -14.04 -40.77 -12.97
C PRO A 389 -14.08 -39.94 -11.68
N ASP A 390 -13.53 -40.44 -10.57
CA ASP A 390 -13.52 -39.67 -9.32
C ASP A 390 -12.81 -38.32 -9.51
N ASN A 391 -13.41 -37.25 -8.99
CA ASN A 391 -12.80 -35.94 -9.00
C ASN A 391 -11.52 -35.95 -8.15
N LEU A 392 -10.36 -35.80 -8.78
CA LEU A 392 -9.04 -35.77 -8.13
C LEU A 392 -8.97 -34.76 -6.97
N TYR A 393 -9.66 -33.63 -7.06
CA TYR A 393 -9.59 -32.59 -6.03
C TYR A 393 -10.24 -33.00 -4.70
N LYS A 394 -11.16 -34.00 -4.71
CA LYS A 394 -11.82 -34.48 -3.49
C LYS A 394 -10.83 -35.06 -2.47
N TYR A 395 -9.71 -35.62 -2.95
CA TYR A 395 -8.67 -36.22 -2.12
C TYR A 395 -7.82 -35.18 -1.38
N PHE A 396 -7.93 -33.90 -1.76
CA PHE A 396 -7.18 -32.80 -1.18
C PHE A 396 -8.05 -31.83 -0.35
N GLU A 397 -9.30 -32.18 -0.07
CA GLU A 397 -10.15 -31.38 0.81
C GLU A 397 -9.52 -31.22 2.20
N ASN A 398 -9.48 -30.00 2.73
CA ASN A 398 -8.89 -29.67 4.02
C ASN A 398 -7.39 -29.98 4.15
N THR A 399 -6.64 -30.07 3.04
CA THR A 399 -5.20 -30.43 3.05
C THR A 399 -4.26 -29.25 2.83
N ALA A 400 -4.76 -28.06 2.47
CA ALA A 400 -3.92 -26.89 2.26
C ALA A 400 -3.06 -26.56 3.50
N GLY A 401 -1.75 -26.45 3.30
CA GLY A 401 -0.79 -26.17 4.38
C GLY A 401 -0.56 -27.34 5.35
N LYS A 402 -1.09 -28.54 5.06
CA LYS A 402 -0.88 -29.75 5.86
C LYS A 402 -0.06 -30.76 5.07
N ILE A 403 0.73 -31.57 5.77
CA ILE A 403 1.47 -32.67 5.14
C ILE A 403 0.45 -33.72 4.66
N VAL A 404 0.60 -34.14 3.41
CA VAL A 404 -0.09 -35.31 2.84
C VAL A 404 0.93 -36.22 2.19
N GLU A 405 0.60 -37.51 2.14
CA GLU A 405 1.40 -38.50 1.40
C GLU A 405 0.78 -38.69 0.02
N ILE A 406 1.59 -38.58 -1.03
CA ILE A 406 1.17 -38.92 -2.39
C ILE A 406 2.02 -40.08 -2.90
N THR A 407 1.39 -41.02 -3.59
CA THR A 407 2.07 -42.08 -4.32
C THR A 407 2.08 -41.72 -5.79
N VAL A 408 3.29 -41.65 -6.37
CA VAL A 408 3.52 -41.24 -7.76
C VAL A 408 4.46 -42.23 -8.45
N GLY A 409 4.39 -42.35 -9.77
CA GLY A 409 5.31 -43.21 -10.50
C GLY A 409 5.19 -43.10 -12.01
N PRO A 410 6.14 -43.66 -12.77
CA PRO A 410 6.12 -43.59 -14.22
C PRO A 410 5.06 -44.50 -14.86
N ASN A 411 4.57 -45.51 -14.13
CA ASN A 411 3.67 -46.54 -14.68
C ASN A 411 2.26 -46.47 -14.04
N PRO A 412 1.18 -46.65 -14.84
CA PRO A 412 -0.19 -46.54 -14.37
C PRO A 412 -0.64 -47.71 -13.47
N ASP A 413 0.09 -48.82 -13.48
CA ASP A 413 -0.13 -50.00 -12.64
C ASP A 413 0.56 -49.89 -11.26
N GLY A 414 1.30 -48.80 -11.03
CA GLY A 414 2.03 -48.57 -9.78
C GLY A 414 3.40 -49.23 -9.69
N THR A 415 3.84 -49.94 -10.72
CA THR A 415 5.23 -50.44 -10.77
C THR A 415 6.20 -49.26 -10.78
N GLN A 416 7.29 -49.37 -10.01
CA GLN A 416 8.27 -48.28 -9.80
C GLN A 416 7.67 -47.00 -9.17
N SER A 417 6.54 -47.11 -8.47
CA SER A 417 5.99 -45.99 -7.72
C SER A 417 6.81 -45.70 -6.45
N ARG A 418 6.70 -44.46 -5.97
CA ARG A 418 7.26 -43.98 -4.72
C ARG A 418 6.21 -43.18 -3.97
N THR A 419 6.27 -43.23 -2.65
CA THR A 419 5.46 -42.37 -1.78
C THR A 419 6.32 -41.23 -1.26
N VAL A 420 5.83 -40.00 -1.42
CA VAL A 420 6.51 -38.78 -0.98
C VAL A 420 5.57 -37.92 -0.16
N LYS A 421 6.14 -37.17 0.78
CA LYS A 421 5.40 -36.20 1.61
C LYS A 421 5.42 -34.85 0.93
N VAL A 422 4.24 -34.27 0.72
CA VAL A 422 4.08 -32.93 0.14
C VAL A 422 3.20 -32.08 1.05
N VAL A 423 3.38 -30.77 1.00
CA VAL A 423 2.47 -29.83 1.66
C VAL A 423 1.75 -29.03 0.57
N PRO A 424 0.48 -29.35 0.25
CA PRO A 424 -0.28 -28.66 -0.78
C PRO A 424 -0.47 -27.17 -0.47
N ILE A 425 -0.63 -26.36 -1.52
CA ILE A 425 -0.90 -24.92 -1.41
C ILE A 425 -2.38 -24.62 -1.63
N ALA A 426 -2.86 -23.52 -1.05
CA ALA A 426 -4.27 -23.12 -1.18
C ALA A 426 -4.61 -22.48 -2.55
N SER A 427 -3.59 -22.08 -3.31
CA SER A 427 -3.74 -21.45 -4.63
C SER A 427 -2.49 -21.65 -5.48
N GLU A 428 -2.66 -22.00 -6.75
CA GLU A 428 -1.57 -22.13 -7.73
C GLU A 428 -1.40 -20.87 -8.60
N TYR A 429 -2.15 -19.79 -8.34
CA TYR A 429 -2.17 -18.61 -9.20
C TYR A 429 -0.77 -18.05 -9.47
N ALA A 430 0.05 -17.93 -8.43
CA ALA A 430 1.40 -17.38 -8.55
C ALA A 430 2.34 -18.26 -9.39
N LEU A 431 2.22 -19.59 -9.28
CA LEU A 431 3.00 -20.55 -10.06
C LEU A 431 2.62 -20.49 -11.55
N ARG A 432 1.32 -20.51 -11.82
CA ARG A 432 0.76 -20.45 -13.18
C ARG A 432 1.08 -19.12 -13.85
N ASN A 433 0.94 -18.00 -13.13
CA ASN A 433 1.27 -16.69 -13.66
C ASN A 433 2.77 -16.56 -13.98
N ARG A 434 3.65 -17.00 -13.08
CA ARG A 434 5.09 -16.99 -13.33
C ARG A 434 5.45 -17.81 -14.57
N ASP A 435 4.90 -19.03 -14.68
CA ASP A 435 5.14 -19.89 -15.83
C ASP A 435 4.70 -19.24 -17.15
N TRP A 436 3.52 -18.61 -17.17
CA TRP A 436 3.03 -17.85 -18.32
C TRP A 436 3.96 -16.69 -18.70
N VAL A 437 4.39 -15.88 -17.72
CA VAL A 437 5.31 -14.75 -17.96
C VAL A 437 6.65 -15.23 -18.50
N GLU A 438 7.28 -16.22 -17.85
CA GLU A 438 8.60 -16.72 -18.26
C GLU A 438 8.53 -17.50 -19.58
N ALA A 439 7.39 -18.13 -19.91
CA ALA A 439 7.15 -18.71 -21.23
C ALA A 439 7.10 -17.63 -22.31
N ASN A 440 6.43 -16.50 -22.07
CA ASN A 440 6.40 -15.39 -23.02
C ASN A 440 7.79 -14.74 -23.20
N ILE A 441 8.58 -14.61 -22.13
CA ILE A 441 9.98 -14.18 -22.23
C ILE A 441 10.75 -15.11 -23.18
N ARG A 442 10.64 -16.44 -23.00
CA ARG A 442 11.30 -17.43 -23.87
C ARG A 442 10.82 -17.36 -25.32
N LYS A 443 9.51 -17.17 -25.55
CA LYS A 443 8.93 -17.00 -26.89
C LYS A 443 9.52 -15.78 -27.60
N VAL A 444 9.53 -14.62 -26.94
CA VAL A 444 10.10 -13.37 -27.50
C VAL A 444 11.60 -13.50 -27.71
N ASP A 445 12.32 -14.07 -26.75
CA ASP A 445 13.77 -14.25 -26.85
C ASP A 445 14.14 -15.12 -28.06
N LYS A 446 13.48 -16.27 -28.22
CA LYS A 446 13.67 -17.17 -29.37
C LYS A 446 13.30 -16.49 -30.69
N ALA A 447 12.15 -15.82 -30.77
CA ALA A 447 11.67 -15.22 -32.02
C ALA A 447 12.49 -13.99 -32.45
N THR A 448 13.22 -13.36 -31.53
CA THR A 448 13.99 -12.14 -31.79
C THR A 448 15.51 -12.34 -31.70
N ASN A 449 15.97 -13.60 -31.58
CA ASN A 449 17.37 -13.96 -31.37
C ASN A 449 18.00 -13.21 -30.18
N GLY A 450 17.26 -13.10 -29.08
CA GLY A 450 17.70 -12.43 -27.85
C GLY A 450 17.72 -10.90 -27.89
N ARG A 451 17.34 -10.27 -29.00
CA ARG A 451 17.48 -8.80 -29.18
C ARG A 451 16.40 -7.98 -28.49
N VAL A 452 15.25 -8.56 -28.17
CA VAL A 452 14.09 -7.85 -27.61
C VAL A 452 13.79 -8.30 -26.19
N ALA A 453 13.60 -7.35 -25.29
CA ALA A 453 13.16 -7.58 -23.93
C ALA A 453 11.63 -7.78 -23.89
N TYR A 454 11.15 -8.65 -23.01
CA TYR A 454 9.73 -8.76 -22.69
C TYR A 454 9.51 -8.53 -21.20
N VAL A 455 8.58 -7.65 -20.85
CA VAL A 455 8.27 -7.31 -19.45
C VAL A 455 6.77 -7.25 -19.26
N TYR A 456 6.23 -8.15 -18.43
CA TYR A 456 4.82 -8.12 -18.02
C TYR A 456 4.61 -7.27 -16.76
N VAL A 457 3.59 -6.41 -16.76
CA VAL A 457 3.21 -5.56 -15.63
C VAL A 457 1.74 -5.80 -15.23
N PRO A 458 1.46 -6.66 -14.23
CA PRO A 458 0.08 -7.05 -13.88
C PRO A 458 -0.77 -5.96 -13.22
N ASN A 459 -0.17 -4.86 -12.78
CA ASN A 459 -0.85 -3.70 -12.22
C ASN A 459 0.11 -2.51 -12.18
N THR A 460 -0.39 -1.31 -11.86
CA THR A 460 0.45 -0.13 -11.59
C THR A 460 0.68 0.05 -10.08
N THR A 461 0.90 -1.05 -9.37
CA THR A 461 1.21 -1.04 -7.92
C THR A 461 2.19 -2.18 -7.57
N THR A 462 2.10 -2.72 -6.36
CA THR A 462 3.02 -3.69 -5.75
C THR A 462 3.56 -4.77 -6.70
N LEU A 463 2.69 -5.52 -7.40
CA LEU A 463 3.15 -6.63 -8.24
C LEU A 463 3.81 -6.12 -9.52
N GLY A 464 3.22 -5.14 -10.20
CA GLY A 464 3.85 -4.54 -11.37
C GLY A 464 5.20 -3.92 -11.05
N HIS A 465 5.35 -3.25 -9.89
CA HIS A 465 6.64 -2.73 -9.45
C HIS A 465 7.68 -3.83 -9.30
N THR A 466 7.26 -4.94 -8.70
CA THR A 466 8.11 -6.10 -8.45
C THR A 466 8.49 -6.79 -9.76
N TYR A 467 7.54 -6.97 -10.67
CA TYR A 467 7.72 -7.65 -11.95
C TYR A 467 8.58 -6.81 -12.88
N PHE A 468 8.33 -5.51 -12.97
CA PHE A 468 9.16 -4.62 -13.76
C PHE A 468 10.62 -4.66 -13.28
N LYS A 469 10.87 -4.55 -11.96
CA LYS A 469 12.24 -4.66 -11.44
C LYS A 469 12.90 -6.00 -11.78
N ARG A 470 12.16 -7.09 -11.60
CA ARG A 470 12.65 -8.45 -11.83
C ARG A 470 12.93 -8.74 -13.30
N TYR A 471 12.09 -8.26 -14.22
CA TYR A 471 12.16 -8.63 -15.63
C TYR A 471 12.77 -7.56 -16.53
N PHE A 472 12.68 -6.27 -16.20
CA PHE A 472 13.31 -5.21 -17.00
C PHE A 472 14.83 -5.15 -16.81
N PHE A 473 15.31 -5.01 -15.57
CA PHE A 473 16.73 -4.70 -15.32
C PHE A 473 17.69 -5.77 -15.86
N PRO A 474 17.43 -7.09 -15.70
CA PRO A 474 18.28 -8.12 -16.30
C PRO A 474 18.30 -8.08 -17.84
N GLN A 475 17.26 -7.53 -18.47
CA GLN A 475 17.12 -7.42 -19.92
C GLN A 475 17.50 -6.03 -20.47
N SER A 476 17.98 -5.11 -19.64
CA SER A 476 18.25 -3.71 -20.02
C SER A 476 19.38 -3.50 -21.04
N HIS A 477 20.13 -4.56 -21.35
CA HIS A 477 21.16 -4.59 -22.39
C HIS A 477 20.59 -4.88 -23.79
N LYS A 478 19.32 -5.28 -23.90
CA LYS A 478 18.66 -5.61 -25.16
C LYS A 478 18.37 -4.36 -26.00
N GLU A 479 18.15 -4.55 -27.30
CA GLU A 479 18.04 -3.47 -28.28
C GLU A 479 16.67 -2.77 -28.25
N ALA A 480 15.60 -3.52 -27.98
CA ALA A 480 14.22 -3.05 -27.95
C ALA A 480 13.41 -3.75 -26.84
N ILE A 481 12.15 -3.33 -26.63
CA ILE A 481 11.29 -3.88 -25.57
C ILE A 481 9.82 -3.99 -25.98
N ILE A 482 9.20 -5.11 -25.60
CA ILE A 482 7.76 -5.31 -25.52
C ILE A 482 7.36 -5.19 -24.04
N VAL A 483 6.49 -4.23 -23.73
CA VAL A 483 5.85 -4.11 -22.41
C VAL A 483 4.46 -4.75 -22.51
N ASP A 484 4.23 -5.84 -21.79
CA ASP A 484 2.92 -6.48 -21.74
C ASP A 484 2.10 -5.95 -20.56
N GLU A 485 1.06 -5.18 -20.90
CA GLU A 485 0.16 -4.52 -19.96
C GLU A 485 -1.24 -5.15 -19.95
N ARG A 486 -1.43 -6.25 -20.68
CA ARG A 486 -2.71 -6.96 -20.70
C ARG A 486 -3.09 -7.39 -19.29
N PHE A 487 -4.37 -7.33 -18.94
CA PHE A 487 -4.88 -7.68 -17.61
C PHE A 487 -4.36 -6.81 -16.46
N ASN A 488 -3.79 -5.63 -16.74
CA ASN A 488 -3.31 -4.72 -15.72
C ASN A 488 -4.47 -4.15 -14.87
N GLY A 489 -4.54 -4.55 -13.60
CA GLY A 489 -5.63 -4.15 -12.70
C GLY A 489 -5.57 -2.71 -12.17
N GLY A 490 -4.62 -1.90 -12.64
CA GLY A 490 -4.41 -0.52 -12.21
C GLY A 490 -3.82 -0.36 -10.81
N GLY A 491 -3.91 0.84 -10.25
CA GLY A 491 -3.22 1.19 -9.02
C GLY A 491 -2.86 2.67 -8.97
N GLN A 492 -1.57 2.95 -8.87
CA GLN A 492 -0.99 4.30 -8.79
C GLN A 492 -0.68 4.86 -10.19
N VAL A 493 -0.23 6.12 -10.26
CA VAL A 493 0.36 6.69 -11.48
C VAL A 493 1.59 5.90 -11.85
N ALA A 494 1.64 5.40 -13.08
CA ALA A 494 2.69 4.52 -13.59
C ALA A 494 3.99 5.26 -14.00
N ASP A 495 4.29 6.38 -13.33
CA ASP A 495 5.44 7.25 -13.59
C ASP A 495 6.76 6.48 -13.51
N TYR A 496 6.89 5.53 -12.58
CA TYR A 496 8.07 4.67 -12.45
C TYR A 496 8.46 3.95 -13.76
N TYR A 497 7.48 3.39 -14.49
CA TYR A 497 7.76 2.70 -15.75
C TYR A 497 8.13 3.69 -16.84
N ILE A 498 7.31 4.72 -16.99
CA ILE A 498 7.44 5.74 -18.01
C ILE A 498 8.79 6.45 -17.91
N ASP A 499 9.20 6.83 -16.70
CA ASP A 499 10.47 7.50 -16.44
C ASP A 499 11.68 6.64 -16.77
N ILE A 500 11.58 5.32 -16.63
CA ILE A 500 12.64 4.38 -17.02
C ILE A 500 12.65 4.17 -18.55
N LEU A 501 11.48 3.98 -19.16
CA LEU A 501 11.34 3.74 -20.59
C LEU A 501 11.79 4.96 -21.42
N ARG A 502 11.61 6.19 -20.91
CA ARG A 502 12.02 7.42 -21.62
C ARG A 502 13.49 7.82 -21.43
N ARG A 503 14.29 7.08 -20.66
CA ARG A 503 15.67 7.49 -20.35
C ARG A 503 16.53 7.64 -21.61
N PRO A 504 17.12 8.83 -21.86
CA PRO A 504 18.03 8.99 -22.97
C PRO A 504 19.35 8.27 -22.70
N PHE A 505 20.04 7.86 -23.77
CA PHE A 505 21.47 7.56 -23.66
C PHE A 505 22.24 8.88 -23.50
N LEU A 506 23.17 8.94 -22.55
CA LEU A 506 23.99 10.12 -22.31
C LEU A 506 25.46 9.87 -22.67
N CYS A 507 26.07 8.82 -22.13
CA CYS A 507 27.49 8.52 -22.36
C CYS A 507 27.86 7.06 -22.06
N MET A 508 29.07 6.67 -22.48
CA MET A 508 29.74 5.44 -22.08
C MET A 508 30.91 5.77 -21.15
N TRP A 509 31.06 5.00 -20.07
CA TRP A 509 32.25 4.97 -19.23
C TRP A 509 33.18 3.87 -19.71
N ALA A 510 34.35 4.31 -20.12
CA ALA A 510 35.37 3.48 -20.70
C ALA A 510 36.10 2.71 -19.59
N MET A 511 35.88 1.39 -19.46
CA MET A 511 36.56 0.58 -18.44
C MET A 511 37.95 0.12 -18.91
N ARG A 512 38.91 -0.09 -17.99
CA ARG A 512 40.21 -0.70 -18.35
C ARG A 512 40.05 -2.19 -18.69
N TYR A 513 39.20 -2.88 -17.94
CA TYR A 513 38.93 -4.31 -18.08
C TYR A 513 37.41 -4.53 -18.14
N GLY A 514 36.97 -5.52 -18.91
CA GLY A 514 35.54 -5.81 -19.07
C GLY A 514 34.83 -4.85 -20.03
N ALA A 515 33.50 -4.87 -19.98
CA ALA A 515 32.64 -4.05 -20.84
C ALA A 515 32.52 -2.61 -20.33
N ASP A 516 32.43 -1.65 -21.25
CA ASP A 516 32.15 -0.26 -20.94
C ASP A 516 30.75 -0.10 -20.33
N LEU A 517 30.57 0.84 -19.39
CA LEU A 517 29.27 1.08 -18.75
C LEU A 517 28.47 2.15 -19.49
N LYS A 518 27.20 1.88 -19.73
CA LYS A 518 26.25 2.87 -20.26
C LYS A 518 25.72 3.78 -19.13
N THR A 519 25.44 5.05 -19.43
CA THR A 519 24.69 5.96 -18.54
C THR A 519 23.43 6.50 -19.21
N PRO A 520 22.25 6.36 -18.57
CA PRO A 520 21.97 5.50 -17.42
C PRO A 520 22.17 4.02 -17.76
N SER A 521 22.66 3.23 -16.80
CA SER A 521 23.01 1.81 -17.01
C SER A 521 21.84 0.97 -17.48
N ALA A 522 20.73 1.03 -16.75
CA ALA A 522 19.47 0.38 -17.13
C ALA A 522 18.60 1.33 -17.96
N SER A 523 18.70 1.21 -19.29
CA SER A 523 17.87 1.92 -20.27
C SER A 523 17.84 1.16 -21.61
N ILE A 524 16.76 1.25 -22.38
CA ILE A 524 16.64 0.61 -23.72
C ILE A 524 16.30 1.70 -24.74
N GLN A 525 17.20 1.90 -25.70
CA GLN A 525 17.17 3.06 -26.60
C GLN A 525 16.45 2.78 -27.91
N GLY A 526 16.32 1.52 -28.31
CA GLY A 526 15.60 1.18 -29.51
C GLY A 526 14.08 1.25 -29.34
N PRO A 527 13.36 0.71 -30.36
CA PRO A 527 11.92 0.67 -30.42
C PRO A 527 11.24 0.08 -29.18
N LYS A 528 9.98 0.46 -28.99
CA LYS A 528 9.14 0.01 -27.88
C LYS A 528 7.75 -0.25 -28.42
N VAL A 529 7.14 -1.33 -27.97
CA VAL A 529 5.70 -1.57 -28.17
C VAL A 529 5.07 -2.00 -26.86
N MET A 530 3.79 -1.74 -26.71
CA MET A 530 3.02 -2.11 -25.54
C MET A 530 1.80 -2.93 -25.93
N LEU A 531 1.61 -4.06 -25.27
CA LEU A 531 0.41 -4.88 -25.42
C LEU A 531 -0.66 -4.40 -24.44
N ILE A 532 -1.88 -4.17 -24.94
CA ILE A 532 -3.04 -3.75 -24.15
C ILE A 532 -4.26 -4.64 -24.46
N ASN A 533 -5.20 -4.74 -23.52
CA ASN A 533 -6.47 -5.42 -23.75
C ASN A 533 -7.60 -4.84 -22.90
N GLU A 534 -8.81 -5.30 -23.17
CA GLU A 534 -10.07 -4.88 -22.54
C GLU A 534 -10.17 -5.15 -21.03
N SER A 535 -9.27 -5.98 -20.50
CA SER A 535 -9.18 -6.27 -19.05
C SER A 535 -8.19 -5.38 -18.31
N ALA A 536 -7.38 -4.58 -19.01
CA ALA A 536 -6.53 -3.57 -18.38
C ALA A 536 -7.35 -2.32 -18.06
N GLY A 537 -7.21 -1.75 -16.86
CA GLY A 537 -8.03 -0.60 -16.48
C GLY A 537 -7.52 0.20 -15.27
N SER A 538 -8.13 1.35 -14.97
CA SER A 538 -7.70 2.26 -13.89
C SER A 538 -6.28 2.78 -14.16
N GLY A 539 -5.32 2.56 -13.28
CA GLY A 539 -3.91 2.80 -13.61
C GLY A 539 -3.45 2.08 -14.89
N GLY A 540 -4.09 0.96 -15.27
CA GLY A 540 -3.89 0.26 -16.53
C GLY A 540 -4.58 0.89 -17.75
N ASP A 541 -5.43 1.90 -17.55
CA ASP A 541 -5.83 2.83 -18.62
C ASP A 541 -4.85 4.04 -18.69
N LEU A 542 -4.35 4.49 -17.53
CA LEU A 542 -3.45 5.64 -17.46
C LEU A 542 -2.07 5.36 -18.07
N LEU A 543 -1.50 4.17 -17.84
CA LEU A 543 -0.20 3.79 -18.39
C LEU A 543 -0.14 3.82 -19.93
N PRO A 544 -1.06 3.19 -20.68
CA PRO A 544 -1.02 3.22 -22.14
C PRO A 544 -1.39 4.61 -22.68
N TRP A 545 -2.24 5.35 -21.97
CA TRP A 545 -2.49 6.76 -22.27
C TRP A 545 -1.20 7.59 -22.17
N MET A 546 -0.46 7.50 -21.06
CA MET A 546 0.83 8.19 -20.87
C MET A 546 1.86 7.75 -21.92
N PHE A 547 1.91 6.45 -22.25
CA PHE A 547 2.82 5.89 -23.24
C PHE A 547 2.58 6.50 -24.63
N ARG A 548 1.32 6.66 -25.03
CA ARG A 548 0.91 7.37 -26.25
C ARG A 548 1.23 8.86 -26.19
N GLN A 549 0.86 9.56 -25.12
CA GLN A 549 1.09 11.01 -24.99
C GLN A 549 2.58 11.37 -25.12
N LEU A 550 3.45 10.53 -24.56
CA LEU A 550 4.90 10.70 -24.62
C LEU A 550 5.54 10.11 -25.87
N LYS A 551 4.74 9.58 -26.81
CA LYS A 551 5.17 9.02 -28.10
C LYS A 551 6.27 7.96 -27.93
N LEU A 552 6.12 7.10 -26.92
CA LEU A 552 7.15 6.11 -26.59
C LEU A 552 7.20 4.92 -27.55
N GLY A 553 6.09 4.62 -28.22
CA GLY A 553 5.96 3.47 -29.10
C GLY A 553 4.50 3.20 -29.48
N LYS A 554 4.25 2.07 -30.15
CA LYS A 554 2.90 1.65 -30.55
C LYS A 554 2.18 0.82 -29.47
N LEU A 555 0.87 1.01 -29.37
CA LEU A 555 -0.06 0.17 -28.62
C LEU A 555 -0.65 -0.92 -29.52
N ILE A 556 -0.65 -2.18 -29.08
CA ILE A 556 -1.10 -3.34 -29.87
C ILE A 556 -2.07 -4.17 -29.02
N GLY A 557 -3.19 -4.59 -29.59
CA GLY A 557 -4.16 -5.47 -28.92
C GLY A 557 -5.59 -4.94 -29.00
N LYS A 558 -6.29 -4.82 -27.88
CA LYS A 558 -7.67 -4.29 -27.82
C LYS A 558 -7.75 -3.07 -26.90
N ARG A 559 -8.77 -2.24 -27.12
CA ARG A 559 -9.07 -1.07 -26.30
C ARG A 559 -9.18 -1.46 -24.82
N THR A 560 -8.61 -0.66 -23.93
CA THR A 560 -8.66 -0.90 -22.47
C THR A 560 -10.05 -0.66 -21.88
N TRP A 561 -10.23 -0.96 -20.59
CA TRP A 561 -11.53 -0.93 -19.91
C TRP A 561 -12.23 0.43 -19.94
N GLY A 562 -11.48 1.53 -19.78
CA GLY A 562 -12.05 2.87 -19.74
C GLY A 562 -12.68 3.24 -18.41
N GLY A 563 -12.09 2.81 -17.29
CA GLY A 563 -12.48 3.32 -15.98
C GLY A 563 -11.29 4.05 -15.39
N LEU A 564 -11.31 5.39 -15.37
CA LEU A 564 -10.22 6.24 -14.88
C LEU A 564 -10.70 7.42 -14.00
N VAL A 565 -11.81 7.23 -13.28
CA VAL A 565 -12.17 8.07 -12.13
C VAL A 565 -11.78 7.38 -10.83
N GLY A 566 -10.72 7.85 -10.19
CA GLY A 566 -10.19 7.30 -8.95
C GLY A 566 -11.13 7.47 -7.75
N ILE A 567 -10.90 6.67 -6.70
CA ILE A 567 -11.69 6.66 -5.47
C ILE A 567 -10.84 7.07 -4.25
N LEU A 568 -11.19 8.17 -3.60
CA LEU A 568 -10.45 8.70 -2.44
C LEU A 568 -11.36 9.05 -1.27
N GLY A 569 -11.31 8.22 -0.22
CA GLY A 569 -11.78 8.58 1.13
C GLY A 569 -13.26 8.94 1.25
N PHE A 570 -14.03 8.03 1.81
CA PHE A 570 -15.46 8.21 2.11
C PHE A 570 -15.79 7.55 3.46
N PRO A 571 -16.88 7.95 4.13
CA PRO A 571 -17.35 7.29 5.35
C PRO A 571 -17.57 5.79 5.17
N VAL A 572 -17.36 5.02 6.24
CA VAL A 572 -17.79 3.62 6.31
C VAL A 572 -19.27 3.55 6.68
N LEU A 573 -19.96 2.52 6.20
CA LEU A 573 -21.35 2.27 6.57
C LEU A 573 -21.41 1.76 8.02
N MET A 574 -22.54 1.95 8.69
CA MET A 574 -22.66 1.69 10.14
C MET A 574 -22.40 0.23 10.54
N ASP A 575 -22.62 -0.70 9.62
CA ASP A 575 -22.40 -2.15 9.77
C ASP A 575 -21.00 -2.59 9.30
N GLY A 576 -20.09 -1.64 9.05
CA GLY A 576 -18.75 -1.91 8.53
C GLY A 576 -18.69 -2.22 7.03
N GLY A 577 -19.81 -2.13 6.31
CA GLY A 577 -19.82 -2.12 4.85
C GLY A 577 -19.20 -0.85 4.26
N TYR A 578 -19.04 -0.83 2.94
CA TYR A 578 -18.57 0.35 2.23
C TYR A 578 -19.29 0.53 0.89
N VAL A 579 -19.35 1.78 0.46
CA VAL A 579 -19.67 2.20 -0.90
C VAL A 579 -18.65 3.25 -1.33
N THR A 580 -18.22 3.22 -2.58
CA THR A 580 -17.28 4.21 -3.11
C THR A 580 -18.03 5.32 -3.85
N ALA A 581 -17.56 6.55 -3.76
CA ALA A 581 -17.92 7.62 -4.68
C ALA A 581 -16.69 7.99 -5.53
N PRO A 582 -16.65 7.64 -6.83
CA PRO A 582 -15.55 8.04 -7.72
C PRO A 582 -15.39 9.56 -7.74
N ASN A 583 -14.21 10.05 -7.35
CA ASN A 583 -13.99 11.46 -6.99
C ASN A 583 -12.66 12.07 -7.45
N LEU A 584 -11.92 11.36 -8.31
CA LEU A 584 -10.65 11.80 -8.87
C LEU A 584 -10.63 11.53 -10.38
N ALA A 585 -11.25 12.41 -11.16
CA ALA A 585 -11.24 12.33 -12.62
C ALA A 585 -9.99 12.99 -13.23
N ILE A 586 -9.53 12.46 -14.36
CA ILE A 586 -8.41 12.99 -15.15
C ILE A 586 -8.92 13.87 -16.29
N TRP A 587 -8.21 14.97 -16.57
CA TRP A 587 -8.53 15.91 -17.64
C TRP A 587 -7.26 16.53 -18.25
N THR A 588 -7.37 17.03 -19.47
CA THR A 588 -6.36 17.82 -20.19
C THR A 588 -6.99 19.12 -20.74
N GLU A 589 -6.22 19.95 -21.44
CA GLU A 589 -6.77 21.17 -22.07
C GLU A 589 -7.89 20.86 -23.07
N GLU A 590 -7.92 19.64 -23.61
CA GLU A 590 -8.95 19.13 -24.52
C GLU A 590 -10.19 18.58 -23.80
N GLY A 591 -10.17 18.47 -22.47
CA GLY A 591 -11.30 18.04 -21.64
C GLY A 591 -11.05 16.76 -20.84
N TRP A 592 -12.13 16.09 -20.45
CA TRP A 592 -12.08 14.80 -19.75
C TRP A 592 -11.57 13.71 -20.69
N VAL A 593 -10.77 12.79 -20.17
CA VAL A 593 -10.14 11.74 -21.00
C VAL A 593 -10.33 10.36 -20.39
N VAL A 594 -10.35 9.33 -21.24
CA VAL A 594 -10.29 7.90 -20.90
C VAL A 594 -11.54 7.29 -20.25
N GLU A 595 -12.17 7.97 -19.30
CA GLU A 595 -13.38 7.45 -18.63
C GLU A 595 -14.49 7.13 -19.65
N ASN A 596 -15.07 5.94 -19.54
CA ASN A 596 -16.09 5.36 -20.42
C ASN A 596 -15.68 5.19 -21.91
N GLU A 597 -14.42 5.49 -22.26
CA GLU A 597 -13.88 5.37 -23.62
C GLU A 597 -12.74 4.36 -23.73
N GLY A 598 -11.88 4.28 -22.72
CA GLY A 598 -10.64 3.51 -22.74
C GLY A 598 -9.57 4.08 -23.67
N VAL A 599 -8.43 3.40 -23.73
CA VAL A 599 -7.32 3.75 -24.60
C VAL A 599 -7.35 2.80 -25.80
N PRO A 600 -7.61 3.29 -27.03
CA PRO A 600 -7.60 2.43 -28.21
C PRO A 600 -6.17 1.95 -28.53
N PRO A 601 -5.97 0.79 -29.18
CA PRO A 601 -4.68 0.40 -29.72
C PRO A 601 -4.34 1.20 -30.99
N ASP A 602 -3.06 1.26 -31.36
CA ASP A 602 -2.65 1.74 -32.69
C ASP A 602 -2.77 0.62 -33.74
N ILE A 603 -2.63 -0.64 -33.29
CA ILE A 603 -2.83 -1.83 -34.11
C ILE A 603 -3.79 -2.76 -33.36
N GLU A 604 -5.03 -2.84 -33.84
CA GLU A 604 -6.04 -3.72 -33.24
C GLU A 604 -5.77 -5.19 -33.60
N VAL A 605 -5.75 -6.06 -32.59
CA VAL A 605 -5.51 -7.50 -32.73
C VAL A 605 -6.38 -8.25 -31.72
N GLU A 606 -7.21 -9.16 -32.22
CA GLU A 606 -8.11 -9.98 -31.42
C GLU A 606 -7.41 -11.22 -30.84
N GLN A 607 -7.87 -11.68 -29.67
CA GLN A 607 -7.48 -12.97 -29.10
C GLN A 607 -8.54 -14.02 -29.45
N TRP A 608 -8.55 -14.48 -30.71
CA TRP A 608 -9.57 -15.42 -31.16
C TRP A 608 -9.55 -16.72 -30.34
N PRO A 609 -10.69 -17.15 -29.76
CA PRO A 609 -10.72 -18.34 -28.91
C PRO A 609 -10.15 -19.61 -29.58
N ALA A 610 -10.35 -19.76 -30.89
CA ALA A 610 -9.81 -20.89 -31.66
C ALA A 610 -8.28 -20.91 -31.71
N GLU A 611 -7.64 -19.75 -31.89
CA GLU A 611 -6.18 -19.61 -31.93
C GLU A 611 -5.57 -19.79 -30.53
N VAL A 612 -6.17 -19.14 -29.51
CA VAL A 612 -5.73 -19.27 -28.11
C VAL A 612 -5.85 -20.71 -27.62
N ALA A 613 -6.94 -21.42 -27.98
CA ALA A 613 -7.11 -22.84 -27.66
C ALA A 613 -6.05 -23.75 -28.32
N GLN A 614 -5.50 -23.33 -29.46
CA GLN A 614 -4.38 -24.01 -30.14
C GLN A 614 -3.01 -23.61 -29.58
N GLY A 615 -2.96 -22.69 -28.61
CA GLY A 615 -1.73 -22.25 -27.93
C GLY A 615 -1.04 -21.04 -28.56
N HIS A 616 -1.67 -20.41 -29.56
CA HIS A 616 -1.22 -19.16 -30.14
C HIS A 616 -1.48 -17.98 -29.19
N ASP A 617 -0.72 -16.90 -29.39
CA ASP A 617 -0.99 -15.59 -28.77
C ASP A 617 -0.90 -14.53 -29.88
N PRO A 618 -1.98 -14.32 -30.66
CA PRO A 618 -1.98 -13.40 -31.81
C PRO A 618 -1.47 -12.00 -31.49
N GLN A 619 -1.80 -11.47 -30.32
CA GLN A 619 -1.34 -10.14 -29.90
C GLN A 619 0.18 -10.13 -29.65
N LEU A 620 0.73 -11.11 -28.92
CA LEU A 620 2.18 -11.20 -28.70
C LEU A 620 2.94 -11.46 -29.99
N GLU A 621 2.43 -12.34 -30.85
CA GLU A 621 2.97 -12.63 -32.17
C GLU A 621 3.04 -11.36 -33.03
N LYS A 622 1.95 -10.56 -33.04
CA LYS A 622 1.95 -9.27 -33.73
C LYS A 622 2.93 -8.27 -33.12
N ALA A 623 3.07 -8.21 -31.80
CA ALA A 623 4.07 -7.34 -31.16
C ALA A 623 5.49 -7.73 -31.54
N ILE A 624 5.81 -9.03 -31.64
CA ILE A 624 7.10 -9.53 -32.12
C ILE A 624 7.35 -9.10 -33.58
N GLU A 625 6.36 -9.23 -34.45
CA GLU A 625 6.45 -8.79 -35.85
C GLU A 625 6.76 -7.29 -35.93
N VAL A 626 5.96 -6.47 -35.25
CA VAL A 626 6.06 -5.00 -35.29
C VAL A 626 7.37 -4.51 -34.71
N ILE A 627 7.81 -5.04 -33.57
CA ILE A 627 9.06 -4.58 -32.94
C ILE A 627 10.29 -4.94 -33.78
N LEU A 628 10.28 -6.08 -34.48
CA LEU A 628 11.35 -6.49 -35.39
C LEU A 628 11.39 -5.62 -36.66
N GLU A 629 10.22 -5.21 -37.16
CA GLU A 629 10.13 -4.24 -38.26
C GLU A 629 10.67 -2.87 -37.83
N GLU A 630 10.30 -2.38 -36.65
CA GLU A 630 10.81 -1.11 -36.13
C GLU A 630 12.32 -1.15 -35.86
N LEU A 631 12.85 -2.27 -35.38
CA LEU A 631 14.29 -2.46 -35.21
C LEU A 631 15.04 -2.45 -36.54
N ARG A 632 14.44 -2.97 -37.62
CA ARG A 632 15.02 -2.92 -38.97
C ARG A 632 15.02 -1.49 -39.50
N ARG A 633 13.95 -0.72 -39.26
CA ARG A 633 13.83 0.68 -39.70
C ARG A 633 14.72 1.62 -38.90
N ASN A 634 14.77 1.45 -37.59
CA ASN A 634 15.44 2.36 -36.65
C ASN A 634 16.30 1.58 -35.63
N PRO A 635 17.40 0.93 -36.06
CA PRO A 635 18.25 0.20 -35.15
C PRO A 635 18.94 1.15 -34.15
N PRO A 636 19.12 0.76 -32.88
CA PRO A 636 19.88 1.57 -31.93
C PRO A 636 21.32 1.74 -32.40
N LYS A 637 21.88 2.93 -32.20
CA LYS A 637 23.27 3.23 -32.60
C LYS A 637 24.24 2.29 -31.88
N LYS A 638 25.09 1.60 -32.64
CA LYS A 638 26.25 0.88 -32.09
C LYS A 638 27.33 1.89 -31.73
N LEU A 639 27.69 1.95 -30.46
CA LEU A 639 28.70 2.88 -29.96
C LEU A 639 30.08 2.22 -30.02
N THR A 640 31.07 2.96 -30.52
CA THR A 640 32.47 2.53 -30.55
C THR A 640 33.29 3.41 -29.64
N ARG A 641 34.14 2.78 -28.82
CA ARG A 641 35.07 3.51 -27.95
C ARG A 641 36.07 4.30 -28.80
N PRO A 642 36.31 5.59 -28.52
CA PRO A 642 37.38 6.32 -29.19
C PRO A 642 38.75 5.78 -28.79
N PRO A 643 39.79 5.93 -29.64
CA PRO A 643 41.15 5.58 -29.27
C PRO A 643 41.64 6.42 -28.10
N TYR A 644 42.52 5.85 -27.27
CA TYR A 644 43.15 6.60 -26.18
C TYR A 644 44.05 7.71 -26.72
N LYS A 645 43.98 8.89 -26.11
CA LYS A 645 44.85 10.01 -26.44
C LYS A 645 46.30 9.65 -26.11
N LYS A 646 47.17 9.64 -27.12
CA LYS A 646 48.62 9.62 -26.92
C LYS A 646 49.06 11.01 -26.47
N ILE A 647 49.50 11.15 -25.23
CA ILE A 647 50.13 12.39 -24.75
C ILE A 647 51.57 12.37 -25.28
N LYS A 648 51.88 13.21 -26.28
CA LYS A 648 53.28 13.49 -26.64
C LYS A 648 53.89 14.24 -25.46
N ARG A 649 54.93 13.68 -24.85
CA ARG A 649 55.79 14.36 -23.88
C ARG A 649 56.96 14.98 -24.60
#